data_AF-A0A5C7J880-F1
#
_entry.id   AF-A0A5C7J880-F1
#
_cell.length_a   1.000
_cell.length_b   1.000
_cell.length_c   1.000
_cell.angle_alpha   90.00
_cell.angle_beta   90.00
_cell.angle_gamma   90.00
#
_symmetry.space_group_name_H-M   'P 1'
#
loop_
_entity.id
_entity.type
_entity.pdbx_description
1 polymer ?
#
loop_
_entity_poly.entity_id
_entity_poly.type
_entity_poly.pdbx_seq_one_letter_code
_entity_poly.pdbx_strand_id
1 'polypeptide(L)'
;MAKIKKRRRADNSRDLVSRPRPTRIKAKHTKPYRRRHLLLLGLALLYLLLLTFQIGVMVGRGRQQSAEPIIQQITPKDTQKTVTSTLGVRATYDTTLFTVSATALDDKGAGHAVASQDLHTSQDINYVVFKPRPTAISAPLVASQLSVQILPDTAPVTEAQRASPNASTADIAQKLLPVTASADFDITALSHSTEVIGDGTSVRKTMYQFTPKFDGDLSYAVAWHGTTDGRAFVIKLSGLTSSSAAPEEYTSLLDALVLNSSAKVRGVSNLWGNASAAQSLSEKYVPDLVSPAVVKIYNIVCGELVISDKNYGYACDGATGSGFILTQDGYIATNGHVVVLTAKDIMVKLLTADPETFAQFLQLNGYSDEQVRDISQDSQKVASVITKIYDLPDKTVHLKQSSQIVLVALGEEPLRLAKDQKLQDLLKYRETDEMKTARVVDYDYDAKDLWVAQSGSADGFAYSDVALLKVELRDAPTIAVTKDPTNQSEKVTVLGFPGDAENVLVDNSTLDVSVTSGTVSAVKEAAGGNGKLYQSDADASHGNSGGPAVNDSGEVFGLLTYRLSGDTQGNAAKSYIRDINDLTDLADERAITLDGSSTTQEAWRRGLDLYSHNHFKAAQEEFKTVEKSYAPHRLVDQYVASTRKHIAAGDDVPVYSSWLVGAMALAGVVTVIVAIVLIVRHRVRHQMYLQHHKHPAPHPSQAPAAPTQSHAAPAPQPHPAQASLHKPAHQAPAPRIDQIHAPK
;
A
#
# COMPACT_ATOMS: atom_id res chain seq x y z
N MET A 1 76.17 -24.70 2.25
CA MET A 1 77.39 -25.50 2.02
C MET A 1 77.08 -26.98 2.24
N ALA A 2 77.67 -27.87 1.45
CA ALA A 2 77.47 -29.32 1.58
C ALA A 2 78.55 -29.97 2.48
N LYS A 3 78.21 -31.10 3.12
CA LYS A 3 78.97 -32.36 2.94
C LYS A 3 78.34 -33.58 3.60
N ILE A 4 78.48 -34.71 2.90
CA ILE A 4 78.09 -36.07 3.25
C ILE A 4 79.31 -36.85 3.76
N LYS A 5 79.14 -37.71 4.78
CA LYS A 5 79.90 -38.97 5.07
C LYS A 5 79.28 -39.56 6.35
N LYS A 6 78.69 -40.77 6.46
CA LYS A 6 78.79 -42.10 5.81
C LYS A 6 79.87 -43.03 6.41
N ARG A 7 79.44 -44.25 6.78
CA ARG A 7 80.14 -45.42 7.40
C ARG A 7 80.02 -45.47 8.95
N ARG A 8 79.87 -46.64 9.60
CA ARG A 8 79.91 -48.05 9.13
C ARG A 8 79.00 -48.98 9.97
N ARG A 9 78.67 -50.16 9.42
CA ARG A 9 77.90 -51.24 10.08
C ARG A 9 78.66 -51.87 11.25
N ALA A 10 77.91 -52.37 12.24
CA ALA A 10 78.18 -53.64 12.91
C ALA A 10 76.85 -54.41 12.98
N ASP A 11 76.91 -55.74 12.95
CA ASP A 11 75.79 -56.66 12.73
C ASP A 11 75.57 -57.50 14.00
N ASN A 12 74.31 -57.72 14.39
CA ASN A 12 73.91 -59.00 14.96
C ASN A 12 72.38 -59.15 15.09
N SER A 13 71.92 -60.34 14.74
CA SER A 13 70.53 -60.79 14.81
C SER A 13 70.10 -61.16 16.23
N ARG A 14 68.82 -60.87 16.59
CA ARG A 14 67.81 -61.89 16.97
C ARG A 14 66.48 -61.30 17.47
N ASP A 15 65.44 -62.11 17.24
CA ASP A 15 64.18 -62.28 17.96
C ASP A 15 63.08 -61.19 17.95
N LEU A 16 62.09 -61.49 17.11
CA LEU A 16 60.69 -61.04 17.18
C LEU A 16 60.00 -61.59 18.45
N VAL A 17 59.54 -60.73 19.37
CA VAL A 17 58.25 -60.90 20.09
C VAL A 17 57.68 -59.53 20.47
N SER A 18 56.48 -59.21 19.98
CA SER A 18 55.70 -58.05 20.44
C SER A 18 54.96 -58.37 21.76
N ARG A 19 55.02 -57.45 22.74
CA ARG A 19 54.17 -57.48 23.95
C ARG A 19 53.52 -56.10 24.17
N PRO A 20 52.18 -56.00 24.27
CA PRO A 20 51.52 -54.76 24.64
C PRO A 20 51.62 -54.50 26.16
N ARG A 21 51.79 -53.24 26.56
CA ARG A 21 51.76 -52.80 27.97
C ARG A 21 50.31 -52.54 28.42
N PRO A 22 49.85 -53.05 29.59
CA PRO A 22 48.55 -52.70 30.13
C PRO A 22 48.59 -51.37 30.91
N THR A 23 47.80 -50.38 30.50
CA THR A 23 47.58 -49.13 31.25
C THR A 23 46.52 -49.32 32.34
N ARG A 24 46.94 -49.24 33.61
CA ARG A 24 46.09 -49.47 34.78
C ARG A 24 45.31 -48.20 35.17
N ILE A 25 44.04 -48.10 34.78
CA ILE A 25 43.16 -46.98 35.17
C ILE A 25 42.72 -47.14 36.63
N LYS A 26 42.88 -46.09 37.45
CA LYS A 26 42.50 -46.08 38.88
C LYS A 26 41.00 -45.81 39.05
N ALA A 27 40.33 -46.65 39.84
CA ALA A 27 38.95 -46.43 40.25
C ALA A 27 38.83 -45.30 41.30
N LYS A 28 38.49 -44.09 40.84
CA LYS A 28 37.91 -43.02 41.68
C LYS A 28 36.87 -42.28 40.84
N HIS A 29 35.58 -42.44 41.17
CA HIS A 29 34.50 -41.44 41.09
C HIS A 29 33.11 -42.11 41.24
N THR A 30 32.75 -42.47 42.47
CA THR A 30 31.39 -42.92 42.84
C THR A 30 30.81 -42.00 43.93
N LYS A 31 30.42 -40.78 43.52
CA LYS A 31 29.48 -39.89 44.25
C LYS A 31 28.44 -39.38 43.24
N PRO A 32 27.21 -39.02 43.67
CA PRO A 32 26.01 -39.05 42.80
C PRO A 32 26.00 -37.96 41.71
N TYR A 33 26.66 -38.28 40.60
CA TYR A 33 26.81 -37.49 39.38
C TYR A 33 25.47 -37.04 38.77
N ARG A 34 24.39 -37.78 39.09
CA ARG A 34 23.00 -37.51 38.72
C ARG A 34 22.52 -36.09 39.09
N ARG A 35 22.91 -35.53 40.26
CA ARG A 35 22.43 -34.20 40.70
C ARG A 35 22.98 -33.05 39.84
N ARG A 36 24.25 -33.09 39.42
CA ARG A 36 24.84 -32.03 38.58
C ARG A 36 24.31 -32.06 37.15
N HIS A 37 24.05 -33.25 36.60
CA HIS A 37 23.38 -33.36 35.31
C HIS A 37 21.90 -32.96 35.35
N LEU A 38 21.16 -33.28 36.41
CA LEU A 38 19.79 -32.77 36.61
C LEU A 38 19.76 -31.24 36.75
N LEU A 39 20.77 -30.62 37.37
CA LEU A 39 20.84 -29.16 37.51
C LEU A 39 21.23 -28.47 36.20
N LEU A 40 22.14 -29.04 35.41
CA LEU A 40 22.43 -28.56 34.05
C LEU A 40 21.28 -28.78 33.07
N LEU A 41 20.58 -29.91 33.14
CA LEU A 41 19.34 -30.14 32.38
C LEU A 41 18.24 -29.18 32.83
N GLY A 42 18.11 -28.92 34.13
CA GLY A 42 17.16 -27.96 34.69
C GLY A 42 17.45 -26.53 34.22
N LEU A 43 18.71 -26.10 34.20
CA LEU A 43 19.11 -24.79 33.65
C LEU A 43 18.92 -24.70 32.14
N ALA A 44 19.21 -25.77 31.38
CA ALA A 44 18.96 -25.81 29.94
C ALA A 44 17.46 -25.78 29.62
N LEU A 45 16.64 -26.50 30.41
CA LEU A 45 15.18 -26.50 30.29
C LEU A 45 14.59 -25.15 30.71
N LEU A 46 15.12 -24.51 31.76
CA LEU A 46 14.71 -23.18 32.20
C LEU A 46 15.08 -22.11 31.16
N TYR A 47 16.26 -22.20 30.56
CA TYR A 47 16.67 -21.31 29.47
C TYR A 47 15.78 -21.52 28.23
N LEU A 48 15.49 -22.78 27.86
CA LEU A 48 14.56 -23.11 26.78
C LEU A 48 13.16 -22.56 27.07
N LEU A 49 12.66 -22.75 28.29
CA LEU A 49 11.35 -22.23 28.74
C LEU A 49 11.30 -20.71 28.70
N LEU A 50 12.34 -20.02 29.18
CA LEU A 50 12.46 -18.55 29.10
C LEU A 50 12.54 -18.06 27.66
N LEU A 51 13.24 -18.78 26.77
CA LEU A 51 13.29 -18.47 25.34
C LEU A 51 11.91 -18.65 24.69
N THR A 52 11.23 -19.77 24.96
CA THR A 52 9.85 -20.01 24.46
C THR A 52 8.82 -19.07 25.10
N PHE A 53 9.07 -18.55 26.30
CA PHE A 53 8.21 -17.55 26.94
C PHE A 53 8.43 -16.16 26.36
N GLN A 54 9.68 -15.76 26.09
CA GLN A 54 9.99 -14.52 25.37
C GLN A 54 9.39 -14.53 23.96
N ILE A 55 9.62 -15.62 23.20
CA ILE A 55 9.01 -15.84 21.89
C ILE A 55 7.48 -15.90 22.02
N GLY A 56 6.95 -16.60 23.02
CA GLY A 56 5.51 -16.73 23.29
C GLY A 56 4.83 -15.45 23.77
N VAL A 57 5.55 -14.47 24.32
CA VAL A 57 5.02 -13.14 24.66
C VAL A 57 5.10 -12.20 23.44
N MET A 58 6.14 -12.30 22.62
CA MET A 58 6.22 -11.60 21.32
C MET A 58 5.16 -12.09 20.33
N VAL A 59 4.92 -13.40 20.27
CA VAL A 59 3.92 -14.04 19.39
C VAL A 59 2.53 -14.03 20.03
N GLY A 60 2.40 -14.18 21.36
CA GLY A 60 1.10 -14.26 22.05
C GLY A 60 0.31 -12.95 22.12
N ARG A 61 0.94 -11.80 21.82
CA ARG A 61 0.24 -10.53 21.54
C ARG A 61 0.00 -10.30 20.03
N GLY A 62 0.61 -11.11 19.17
CA GLY A 62 0.51 -11.04 17.71
C GLY A 62 0.01 -12.37 17.11
N ARG A 63 -1.32 -12.57 17.19
CA ARG A 63 -2.14 -13.69 16.66
C ARG A 63 -2.22 -14.98 17.51
N GLN A 64 -3.46 -15.47 17.66
CA GLN A 64 -3.73 -16.89 17.85
C GLN A 64 -3.26 -17.69 16.62
N GLN A 65 -2.79 -18.93 16.84
CA GLN A 65 -2.77 -20.06 15.87
C GLN A 65 -2.04 -19.79 14.52
N SER A 66 -0.89 -20.39 14.21
CA SER A 66 -0.61 -21.84 14.15
C SER A 66 0.88 -22.11 13.86
N ALA A 67 1.33 -23.37 13.93
CA ALA A 67 2.76 -23.73 14.01
C ALA A 67 3.33 -24.54 12.83
N GLU A 68 4.63 -24.31 12.55
CA GLU A 68 5.66 -25.25 12.02
C GLU A 68 5.48 -25.91 10.62
N PRO A 69 6.53 -26.49 9.95
CA PRO A 69 7.88 -26.83 10.44
C PRO A 69 9.10 -26.45 9.55
N ILE A 70 10.28 -26.83 10.07
CA ILE A 70 11.66 -26.61 9.58
C ILE A 70 12.09 -27.59 8.45
N ILE A 71 12.97 -27.16 7.53
CA ILE A 71 13.91 -28.07 6.81
C ILE A 71 15.38 -27.59 6.88
N GLN A 72 16.28 -28.56 6.73
CA GLN A 72 17.72 -28.60 7.02
C GLN A 72 18.64 -27.83 6.05
N GLN A 73 19.86 -27.52 6.52
CA GLN A 73 20.97 -26.99 5.72
C GLN A 73 21.54 -28.02 4.72
N ILE A 74 21.90 -27.56 3.52
CA ILE A 74 22.76 -28.27 2.55
C ILE A 74 23.75 -27.27 1.93
N THR A 75 24.95 -27.75 1.60
CA THR A 75 26.05 -27.13 0.82
C THR A 75 25.60 -26.07 -0.20
N PRO A 76 26.35 -24.96 -0.45
CA PRO A 76 26.00 -23.98 -1.48
C PRO A 76 25.97 -24.61 -2.87
N LYS A 77 24.78 -25.07 -3.25
CA LYS A 77 24.43 -25.39 -4.63
C LYS A 77 24.39 -24.09 -5.41
N ASP A 78 24.62 -24.20 -6.71
CA ASP A 78 24.12 -23.19 -7.65
C ASP A 78 22.60 -23.16 -7.51
N THR A 79 22.08 -22.15 -6.79
CA THR A 79 20.65 -22.11 -6.44
C THR A 79 19.81 -21.61 -7.60
N GLN A 80 20.41 -20.84 -8.52
CA GLN A 80 19.72 -20.27 -9.67
C GLN A 80 19.58 -21.31 -10.78
N LYS A 81 18.38 -21.43 -11.33
CA LYS A 81 18.08 -22.19 -12.54
C LYS A 81 17.30 -21.34 -13.52
N THR A 82 17.37 -21.68 -14.80
CA THR A 82 16.68 -20.96 -15.86
C THR A 82 15.80 -21.91 -16.67
N VAL A 83 14.51 -21.62 -16.73
CA VAL A 83 13.60 -22.22 -17.73
C VAL A 83 13.81 -21.50 -19.05
N THR A 84 13.90 -22.22 -20.16
CA THR A 84 13.94 -21.63 -21.52
C THR A 84 13.03 -22.42 -22.47
N SER A 85 12.26 -21.72 -23.28
CA SER A 85 11.30 -22.27 -24.25
C SER A 85 11.58 -21.77 -25.66
N THR A 86 11.35 -22.60 -26.67
CA THR A 86 11.28 -22.19 -28.09
C THR A 86 10.07 -21.32 -28.39
N LEU A 87 9.03 -21.37 -27.55
CA LEU A 87 7.91 -20.42 -27.55
C LEU A 87 8.26 -19.09 -26.85
N GLY A 88 9.55 -18.87 -26.52
CA GLY A 88 10.11 -17.61 -26.05
C GLY A 88 9.91 -17.26 -24.58
N VAL A 89 9.36 -18.16 -23.76
CA VAL A 89 9.45 -18.03 -22.30
C VAL A 89 10.89 -18.26 -21.87
N ARG A 90 11.48 -17.29 -21.16
CA ARG A 90 12.71 -17.50 -20.40
C ARG A 90 12.60 -16.88 -19.02
N ALA A 91 12.91 -17.64 -17.97
CA ALA A 91 12.77 -17.19 -16.58
C ALA A 91 13.86 -17.79 -15.70
N THR A 92 14.58 -16.96 -14.94
CA THR A 92 15.58 -17.42 -13.96
C THR A 92 14.99 -17.37 -12.55
N TYR A 93 15.18 -18.43 -11.77
CA TYR A 93 14.51 -18.64 -10.49
C TYR A 93 15.45 -19.28 -9.46
N ASP A 94 15.29 -18.89 -8.19
CA ASP A 94 16.01 -19.54 -7.10
C ASP A 94 15.32 -20.85 -6.67
N THR A 95 16.03 -21.96 -6.79
CA THR A 95 15.58 -23.31 -6.41
C THR A 95 15.45 -23.53 -4.91
N THR A 96 15.92 -22.61 -4.06
CA THR A 96 15.64 -22.62 -2.60
C THR A 96 14.31 -21.95 -2.27
N LEU A 97 13.87 -20.98 -3.09
CA LEU A 97 12.58 -20.29 -2.95
C LEU A 97 11.45 -21.03 -3.67
N PHE A 98 11.71 -21.53 -4.88
CA PHE A 98 10.67 -22.06 -5.76
C PHE A 98 10.86 -23.55 -6.12
N THR A 99 9.73 -24.17 -6.43
CA THR A 99 9.61 -25.40 -7.23
C THR A 99 8.97 -25.03 -8.55
N VAL A 100 9.38 -25.71 -9.62
CA VAL A 100 8.91 -25.39 -10.98
C VAL A 100 8.42 -26.66 -11.66
N SER A 101 7.24 -26.55 -12.26
CA SER A 101 6.66 -27.53 -13.18
C SER A 101 6.39 -26.84 -14.50
N ALA A 102 6.71 -27.51 -15.61
CA ALA A 102 6.42 -27.00 -16.95
C ALA A 102 5.74 -28.08 -17.79
N THR A 103 4.96 -27.64 -18.77
CA THR A 103 4.35 -28.47 -19.81
C THR A 103 4.95 -28.05 -21.15
N ALA A 104 5.45 -29.03 -21.91
CA ALA A 104 5.84 -28.85 -23.30
C ALA A 104 4.79 -29.48 -24.22
N LEU A 105 4.68 -28.95 -25.43
CA LEU A 105 3.85 -29.54 -26.48
C LEU A 105 4.65 -30.59 -27.26
N ASP A 106 3.97 -31.62 -27.77
CA ASP A 106 4.50 -32.51 -28.80
C ASP A 106 4.15 -32.01 -30.22
N ASP A 107 4.65 -32.70 -31.25
CA ASP A 107 4.39 -32.40 -32.68
C ASP A 107 2.89 -32.38 -33.06
N LYS A 108 1.98 -32.80 -32.16
CA LYS A 108 0.52 -32.84 -32.35
C LYS A 108 -0.20 -31.81 -31.48
N GLY A 109 0.53 -30.97 -30.75
CA GLY A 109 -0.03 -29.98 -29.82
C GLY A 109 -0.53 -30.59 -28.50
N ALA A 110 -0.18 -31.83 -28.18
CA ALA A 110 -0.53 -32.45 -26.89
C ALA A 110 0.49 -32.09 -25.81
N GLY A 111 0.00 -31.59 -24.67
CA GLY A 111 0.84 -31.21 -23.54
C GLY A 111 1.36 -32.40 -22.74
N HIS A 112 2.67 -32.46 -22.49
CA HIS A 112 3.33 -33.42 -21.62
C HIS A 112 4.20 -32.70 -20.57
N ALA A 113 4.31 -33.29 -19.37
CA ALA A 113 5.05 -32.67 -18.27
C ALA A 113 6.57 -32.81 -18.45
N VAL A 114 7.29 -31.70 -18.26
CA VAL A 114 8.76 -31.63 -18.31
C VAL A 114 9.32 -31.76 -16.90
N ALA A 115 10.34 -32.63 -16.72
CA ALA A 115 10.97 -32.81 -15.42
C ALA A 115 11.82 -31.59 -15.03
N SER A 116 11.80 -31.22 -13.74
CA SER A 116 12.43 -29.99 -13.22
C SER A 116 13.96 -29.93 -13.35
N GLN A 117 14.60 -31.04 -13.70
CA GLN A 117 16.03 -31.12 -14.01
C GLN A 117 16.35 -30.72 -15.46
N ASP A 118 15.37 -30.87 -16.39
CA ASP A 118 15.53 -30.74 -17.84
C ASP A 118 15.03 -29.40 -18.40
N LEU A 119 14.58 -28.48 -17.54
CA LEU A 119 14.04 -27.15 -17.88
C LEU A 119 15.02 -26.21 -18.61
N HIS A 120 16.29 -26.61 -18.75
CA HIS A 120 17.31 -25.90 -19.53
C HIS A 120 17.35 -26.32 -21.02
N THR A 121 16.47 -27.24 -21.44
CA THR A 121 16.41 -27.75 -22.82
C THR A 121 15.45 -26.94 -23.70
N SER A 122 15.80 -26.77 -24.97
CA SER A 122 15.03 -25.97 -25.95
C SER A 122 13.79 -26.73 -26.45
N GLN A 123 12.75 -26.79 -25.63
CA GLN A 123 11.46 -27.45 -25.90
C GLN A 123 10.33 -26.42 -26.04
N ASP A 124 9.23 -26.81 -26.70
CA ASP A 124 8.01 -25.99 -26.86
C ASP A 124 7.19 -25.91 -25.56
N ILE A 125 7.81 -25.35 -24.52
CA ILE A 125 7.22 -25.15 -23.20
C ILE A 125 6.18 -24.02 -23.32
N ASN A 126 4.91 -24.37 -23.23
CA ASN A 126 3.76 -23.47 -23.40
C ASN A 126 3.12 -23.06 -22.07
N TYR A 127 3.43 -23.77 -20.99
CA TYR A 127 2.93 -23.48 -19.63
C TYR A 127 4.01 -23.74 -18.59
N VAL A 128 4.27 -22.77 -17.73
CA VAL A 128 5.21 -22.87 -16.61
C VAL A 128 4.54 -22.39 -15.33
N VAL A 129 4.73 -23.12 -14.23
CA VAL A 129 4.25 -22.75 -12.90
C VAL A 129 5.40 -22.77 -11.90
N PHE A 130 5.57 -21.65 -11.20
CA PHE A 130 6.50 -21.45 -10.10
C PHE A 130 5.69 -21.46 -8.79
N LYS A 131 5.98 -22.41 -7.90
CA LYS A 131 5.34 -22.55 -6.59
C LYS A 131 6.36 -22.34 -5.48
N PRO A 132 6.09 -21.46 -4.49
CA PRO A 132 6.87 -21.33 -3.27
C PRO A 132 7.16 -22.67 -2.61
N ARG A 133 8.34 -22.76 -1.99
CA ARG A 133 8.65 -23.85 -1.07
C ARG A 133 8.08 -23.51 0.31
N PRO A 134 7.30 -24.41 0.93
CA PRO A 134 6.75 -24.21 2.28
C PRO A 134 7.78 -23.86 3.36
N THR A 135 9.04 -24.20 3.13
CA THR A 135 10.15 -24.05 4.06
C THR A 135 10.98 -22.80 3.84
N ALA A 136 10.66 -21.99 2.83
CA ALA A 136 11.46 -20.85 2.38
C ALA A 136 10.68 -19.53 2.33
N ILE A 137 9.35 -19.60 2.28
CA ILE A 137 8.44 -18.45 2.18
C ILE A 137 7.34 -18.62 3.25
N SER A 138 6.81 -17.51 3.79
CA SER A 138 5.85 -17.55 4.91
C SER A 138 4.56 -18.33 4.58
N ALA A 139 3.95 -18.95 5.61
CA ALA A 139 2.74 -19.78 5.50
C ALA A 139 1.61 -19.21 4.59
N PRO A 140 1.16 -17.94 4.71
CA PRO A 140 0.12 -17.39 3.83
C PRO A 140 0.50 -17.35 2.34
N LEU A 141 1.79 -17.38 2.02
CA LEU A 141 2.29 -17.33 0.65
C LEU A 141 2.53 -18.72 0.05
N VAL A 142 2.53 -19.79 0.86
CA VAL A 142 2.78 -21.16 0.40
C VAL A 142 1.71 -21.66 -0.58
N ALA A 143 0.49 -21.14 -0.47
CA ALA A 143 -0.61 -21.43 -1.39
C ALA A 143 -0.51 -20.66 -2.73
N SER A 144 0.36 -19.65 -2.81
CA SER A 144 0.49 -18.83 -4.01
C SER A 144 1.21 -19.57 -5.15
N GLN A 145 0.97 -19.15 -6.40
CA GLN A 145 1.71 -19.64 -7.56
C GLN A 145 1.78 -18.56 -8.65
N LEU A 146 2.95 -18.37 -9.25
CA LEU A 146 3.09 -17.65 -10.51
C LEU A 146 3.00 -18.64 -11.66
N SER A 147 2.17 -18.33 -12.64
CA SER A 147 2.01 -19.11 -13.86
C SER A 147 2.21 -18.24 -15.09
N VAL A 148 2.86 -18.79 -16.11
CA VAL A 148 3.07 -18.17 -17.42
C VAL A 148 2.55 -19.14 -18.47
N GLN A 149 1.61 -18.70 -19.29
CA GLN A 149 1.05 -19.49 -20.38
C GLN A 149 1.14 -18.70 -21.68
N ILE A 150 1.62 -19.34 -22.74
CA ILE A 150 1.61 -18.81 -24.11
C ILE A 150 0.86 -19.82 -24.99
N LEU A 151 -0.05 -19.36 -25.83
CA LEU A 151 -0.65 -20.21 -26.86
C LEU A 151 0.34 -20.42 -28.02
N PRO A 152 0.51 -21.64 -28.53
CA PRO A 152 1.20 -21.87 -29.80
C PRO A 152 0.39 -21.26 -30.97
N ASP A 153 0.92 -21.30 -32.19
CA ASP A 153 0.34 -20.67 -33.39
C ASP A 153 -0.99 -21.29 -33.88
N THR A 154 -1.67 -22.10 -33.05
CA THR A 154 -2.85 -22.91 -33.40
C THR A 154 -4.18 -22.17 -33.33
N ALA A 155 -4.16 -20.87 -33.06
CA ALA A 155 -5.29 -19.95 -33.26
C ALA A 155 -4.72 -18.51 -33.35
N PRO A 156 -4.42 -18.00 -34.56
CA PRO A 156 -3.82 -16.67 -34.69
C PRO A 156 -4.78 -15.63 -34.13
N VAL A 157 -4.24 -14.66 -33.38
CA VAL A 157 -5.01 -13.51 -32.85
C VAL A 157 -5.82 -12.83 -33.97
N THR A 158 -5.33 -12.86 -35.21
CA THR A 158 -5.99 -12.42 -36.46
C THR A 158 -7.35 -13.06 -36.75
N GLU A 159 -7.61 -14.29 -36.32
CA GLU A 159 -8.93 -14.92 -36.50
C GLU A 159 -9.95 -14.44 -35.46
N ALA A 160 -9.53 -14.33 -34.20
CA ALA A 160 -10.34 -13.72 -33.15
C ALA A 160 -10.55 -12.21 -33.37
N GLN A 161 -9.57 -11.50 -33.93
CA GLN A 161 -9.70 -10.10 -34.39
C GLN A 161 -10.77 -9.98 -35.47
N ARG A 162 -10.81 -10.89 -36.47
CA ARG A 162 -11.88 -10.90 -37.48
C ARG A 162 -13.28 -11.15 -36.89
N ALA A 163 -13.37 -11.89 -35.78
CA ALA A 163 -14.61 -12.11 -35.04
C ALA A 163 -14.93 -11.01 -33.99
N SER A 164 -14.03 -10.06 -33.74
CA SER A 164 -14.19 -8.97 -32.76
C SER A 164 -13.32 -7.77 -33.17
N PRO A 165 -13.64 -7.06 -34.27
CA PRO A 165 -12.74 -6.08 -34.91
C PRO A 165 -12.41 -4.85 -34.05
N ASN A 166 -13.23 -4.56 -33.03
CA ASN A 166 -13.04 -3.42 -32.13
C ASN A 166 -12.42 -3.81 -30.77
N ALA A 167 -12.08 -5.10 -30.57
CA ALA A 167 -11.46 -5.55 -29.32
C ALA A 167 -9.94 -5.41 -29.40
N SER A 168 -9.29 -4.97 -28.31
CA SER A 168 -7.83 -4.91 -28.26
C SER A 168 -7.23 -6.31 -28.33
N THR A 169 -5.94 -6.39 -28.69
CA THR A 169 -5.20 -7.66 -28.66
C THR A 169 -5.18 -8.28 -27.26
N ALA A 170 -5.16 -7.46 -26.21
CA ALA A 170 -5.23 -7.90 -24.83
C ALA A 170 -6.63 -8.45 -24.44
N ASP A 171 -7.72 -7.84 -24.91
CA ASP A 171 -9.08 -8.37 -24.73
C ASP A 171 -9.27 -9.71 -25.41
N ILE A 172 -8.68 -9.86 -26.60
CA ILE A 172 -8.67 -11.10 -27.36
C ILE A 172 -7.83 -12.15 -26.64
N ALA A 173 -6.66 -11.78 -26.09
CA ALA A 173 -5.88 -12.67 -25.25
C ALA A 173 -6.64 -13.11 -23.99
N GLN A 174 -7.43 -12.23 -23.35
CA GLN A 174 -8.28 -12.57 -22.21
C GLN A 174 -9.43 -13.53 -22.58
N LYS A 175 -10.02 -13.38 -23.77
CA LYS A 175 -11.01 -14.34 -24.30
C LYS A 175 -10.40 -15.71 -24.62
N LEU A 176 -9.16 -15.75 -25.12
CA LEU A 176 -8.45 -16.97 -25.48
C LEU A 176 -7.83 -17.70 -24.27
N LEU A 177 -7.46 -16.96 -23.22
CA LEU A 177 -6.88 -17.46 -21.96
C LEU A 177 -7.68 -16.99 -20.73
N PRO A 178 -8.97 -17.36 -20.63
CA PRO A 178 -9.86 -16.84 -19.60
C PRO A 178 -9.52 -17.39 -18.20
N VAL A 179 -9.72 -16.55 -17.18
CA VAL A 179 -9.71 -16.97 -15.77
C VAL A 179 -11.13 -17.40 -15.40
N THR A 180 -11.43 -18.69 -15.57
CA THR A 180 -12.78 -19.26 -15.39
C THR A 180 -13.01 -19.83 -14.00
N ALA A 181 -14.23 -19.68 -13.48
CA ALA A 181 -14.68 -20.34 -12.25
C ALA A 181 -14.52 -21.87 -12.33
N SER A 182 -14.41 -22.53 -11.17
CA SER A 182 -14.25 -23.98 -11.07
C SER A 182 -15.37 -24.63 -10.24
N ALA A 183 -15.30 -25.95 -10.07
CA ALA A 183 -16.16 -26.67 -9.12
C ALA A 183 -15.94 -26.21 -7.66
N ASP A 184 -14.74 -25.72 -7.34
CA ASP A 184 -14.31 -25.39 -5.98
C ASP A 184 -14.41 -23.89 -5.65
N PHE A 185 -14.40 -23.02 -6.67
CA PHE A 185 -14.41 -21.56 -6.50
C PHE A 185 -15.37 -20.86 -7.48
N ASP A 186 -16.06 -19.83 -7.00
CA ASP A 186 -16.58 -18.75 -7.85
C ASP A 186 -15.53 -17.66 -8.02
N ILE A 187 -15.58 -16.94 -9.15
CA ILE A 187 -14.60 -15.91 -9.50
C ILE A 187 -15.30 -14.62 -9.86
N THR A 188 -14.89 -13.53 -9.21
CA THR A 188 -15.30 -12.17 -9.51
C THR A 188 -14.10 -11.38 -10.02
N ALA A 189 -14.20 -10.76 -11.18
CA ALA A 189 -13.24 -9.73 -11.59
C ALA A 189 -13.53 -8.45 -10.79
N LEU A 190 -12.55 -7.96 -10.04
CA LEU A 190 -12.69 -6.78 -9.16
C LEU A 190 -12.36 -5.47 -9.91
N SER A 191 -11.33 -5.49 -10.74
CA SER A 191 -10.86 -4.31 -11.48
C SER A 191 -10.04 -4.72 -12.70
N HIS A 192 -9.86 -3.80 -13.64
CA HIS A 192 -8.98 -3.98 -14.78
C HIS A 192 -8.32 -2.66 -15.21
N SER A 193 -7.08 -2.73 -15.68
CA SER A 193 -6.34 -1.59 -16.22
C SER A 193 -5.50 -2.00 -17.44
N THR A 194 -4.97 -1.03 -18.17
CA THR A 194 -4.02 -1.26 -19.27
C THR A 194 -2.62 -0.88 -18.81
N GLU A 195 -1.65 -1.77 -18.99
CA GLU A 195 -0.25 -1.55 -18.62
C GLU A 195 0.68 -1.80 -19.81
N VAL A 196 1.93 -1.33 -19.74
CA VAL A 196 2.98 -1.62 -20.72
C VAL A 196 4.08 -2.42 -20.05
N ILE A 197 4.41 -3.59 -20.59
CA ILE A 197 5.47 -4.46 -20.08
C ILE A 197 6.82 -4.15 -20.73
N GLY A 198 7.91 -4.66 -20.17
CA GLY A 198 9.25 -4.10 -20.41
C GLY A 198 9.87 -4.33 -21.80
N ASP A 199 9.14 -4.97 -22.72
CA ASP A 199 9.44 -5.06 -24.15
C ASP A 199 8.63 -4.06 -25.02
N GLY A 200 7.78 -3.23 -24.38
CA GLY A 200 6.88 -2.28 -25.04
C GLY A 200 5.47 -2.84 -25.30
N THR A 201 5.19 -4.10 -24.98
CA THR A 201 3.88 -4.72 -25.21
C THR A 201 2.82 -4.15 -24.26
N SER A 202 1.70 -3.70 -24.83
CA SER A 202 0.50 -3.33 -24.07
C SER A 202 -0.24 -4.59 -23.61
N VAL A 203 -0.63 -4.63 -22.33
CA VAL A 203 -1.31 -5.75 -21.68
C VAL A 203 -2.53 -5.25 -20.88
N ARG A 204 -3.54 -6.10 -20.75
CA ARG A 204 -4.68 -5.89 -19.85
C ARG A 204 -4.40 -6.59 -18.53
N LYS A 205 -4.26 -5.82 -17.45
CA LYS A 205 -4.20 -6.32 -16.08
C LYS A 205 -5.63 -6.49 -15.57
N THR A 206 -5.92 -7.58 -14.88
CA THR A 206 -7.22 -7.82 -14.22
C THR A 206 -6.99 -8.44 -12.84
N MET A 207 -7.66 -7.87 -11.84
CA MET A 207 -7.71 -8.38 -10.47
C MET A 207 -8.90 -9.32 -10.31
N TYR A 208 -8.70 -10.47 -9.66
CA TYR A 208 -9.73 -11.48 -9.43
C TYR A 208 -9.81 -11.86 -7.96
N GLN A 209 -11.04 -11.95 -7.44
CA GLN A 209 -11.36 -12.62 -6.18
C GLN A 209 -11.86 -14.03 -6.46
N PHE A 210 -11.36 -15.00 -5.71
CA PHE A 210 -11.77 -16.40 -5.70
C PHE A 210 -12.51 -16.65 -4.38
N THR A 211 -13.81 -16.87 -4.48
CA THR A 211 -14.68 -17.21 -3.36
C THR A 211 -14.87 -18.72 -3.32
N PRO A 212 -14.39 -19.44 -2.28
CA PRO A 212 -14.55 -20.89 -2.22
C PRO A 212 -16.02 -21.30 -2.05
N LYS A 213 -16.37 -22.43 -2.65
CA LYS A 213 -17.70 -23.09 -2.54
C LYS A 213 -17.79 -24.03 -1.32
N PHE A 214 -16.78 -23.98 -0.47
CA PHE A 214 -16.58 -24.78 0.73
C PHE A 214 -16.07 -23.86 1.85
N ASP A 215 -16.01 -24.37 3.07
CA ASP A 215 -15.51 -23.63 4.24
C ASP A 215 -14.01 -23.33 4.09
N GLY A 216 -13.66 -22.07 3.80
CA GLY A 216 -12.30 -21.63 3.50
C GLY A 216 -12.21 -20.13 3.23
N ASP A 217 -10.99 -19.59 3.30
CA ASP A 217 -10.73 -18.16 3.12
C ASP A 217 -10.82 -17.70 1.66
N LEU A 218 -11.14 -16.43 1.46
CA LEU A 218 -10.99 -15.75 0.16
C LEU A 218 -9.53 -15.79 -0.30
N SER A 219 -9.32 -15.95 -1.60
CA SER A 219 -8.01 -15.75 -2.20
C SER A 219 -8.09 -14.87 -3.45
N TYR A 220 -6.97 -14.25 -3.82
CA TYR A 220 -6.91 -13.31 -4.93
C TYR A 220 -5.93 -13.79 -6.00
N ALA A 221 -6.12 -13.30 -7.23
CA ALA A 221 -5.16 -13.42 -8.31
C ALA A 221 -5.08 -12.15 -9.16
N VAL A 222 -3.90 -11.89 -9.68
CA VAL A 222 -3.65 -10.87 -10.72
C VAL A 222 -3.30 -11.60 -12.01
N ALA A 223 -3.93 -11.22 -13.13
CA ALA A 223 -3.55 -11.70 -14.45
C ALA A 223 -3.23 -10.55 -15.39
N TRP A 224 -2.21 -10.72 -16.23
CA TRP A 224 -1.84 -9.83 -17.32
C TRP A 224 -2.01 -10.57 -18.63
N HIS A 225 -2.97 -10.15 -19.43
CA HIS A 225 -3.29 -10.70 -20.74
C HIS A 225 -2.68 -9.84 -21.84
N GLY A 226 -1.99 -10.44 -22.80
CA GLY A 226 -1.34 -9.70 -23.88
C GLY A 226 -1.03 -10.57 -25.08
N THR A 227 -0.36 -9.98 -26.07
CA THR A 227 0.05 -10.69 -27.29
C THR A 227 1.50 -10.40 -27.62
N THR A 228 2.27 -11.44 -27.95
CA THR A 228 3.67 -11.33 -28.36
C THR A 228 3.88 -12.21 -29.59
N ASP A 229 4.51 -11.67 -30.64
CA ASP A 229 4.60 -12.29 -31.99
C ASP A 229 3.27 -12.90 -32.50
N GLY A 230 2.15 -12.20 -32.31
CA GLY A 230 0.83 -12.69 -32.75
C GLY A 230 0.23 -13.84 -31.92
N ARG A 231 0.92 -14.33 -30.89
CA ARG A 231 0.46 -15.35 -29.93
C ARG A 231 -0.09 -14.69 -28.67
N ALA A 232 -1.23 -15.16 -28.17
CA ALA A 232 -1.78 -14.71 -26.90
C ALA A 232 -1.02 -15.32 -25.72
N PHE A 233 -0.79 -14.54 -24.66
CA PHE A 233 -0.23 -14.99 -23.40
C PHE A 233 -1.04 -14.51 -22.20
N VAL A 234 -0.91 -15.23 -21.09
CA VAL A 234 -1.27 -14.75 -19.76
C VAL A 234 -0.14 -15.02 -18.79
N ILE A 235 0.26 -13.99 -18.05
CA ILE A 235 1.01 -14.14 -16.80
C ILE A 235 -0.01 -14.02 -15.67
N LYS A 236 -0.02 -14.94 -14.72
CA LYS A 236 -1.00 -14.96 -13.62
C LYS A 236 -0.36 -15.38 -12.31
N LEU A 237 -0.45 -14.50 -11.31
CA LEU A 237 -0.11 -14.78 -9.92
C LEU A 237 -1.41 -15.07 -9.16
N SER A 238 -1.55 -16.24 -8.55
CA SER A 238 -2.77 -16.69 -7.85
C SER A 238 -2.48 -17.14 -6.43
N GLY A 239 -3.51 -17.27 -5.60
CA GLY A 239 -3.39 -17.76 -4.22
C GLY A 239 -2.83 -16.71 -3.26
N LEU A 240 -3.14 -15.44 -3.50
CA LEU A 240 -2.78 -14.31 -2.64
C LEU A 240 -3.81 -14.15 -1.52
N THR A 241 -3.37 -13.74 -0.32
CA THR A 241 -4.25 -13.50 0.83
C THR A 241 -4.83 -12.08 0.89
N SER A 242 -4.41 -11.19 -0.02
CA SER A 242 -4.89 -9.82 -0.19
C SER A 242 -4.85 -9.43 -1.66
N SER A 243 -5.70 -8.48 -2.07
CA SER A 243 -5.78 -7.98 -3.44
C SER A 243 -4.66 -7.00 -3.82
N SER A 244 -4.04 -6.31 -2.86
CA SER A 244 -3.17 -5.15 -3.13
C SER A 244 -1.67 -5.40 -3.09
N ALA A 245 -1.21 -6.48 -2.44
CA ALA A 245 0.21 -6.76 -2.27
C ALA A 245 0.60 -8.14 -2.82
N ALA A 246 1.65 -8.17 -3.65
CA ALA A 246 2.25 -9.38 -4.15
C ALA A 246 3.69 -9.53 -3.60
N PRO A 247 4.19 -10.74 -3.30
CA PRO A 247 5.33 -10.90 -2.41
C PRO A 247 6.69 -10.59 -3.05
N GLU A 248 7.60 -9.97 -2.28
CA GLU A 248 8.97 -9.62 -2.70
C GLU A 248 9.77 -10.82 -3.24
N GLU A 249 9.47 -12.03 -2.78
CA GLU A 249 10.12 -13.26 -3.24
C GLU A 249 9.89 -13.53 -4.74
N TYR A 250 8.83 -12.98 -5.34
CA TYR A 250 8.57 -13.09 -6.78
C TYR A 250 9.26 -12.00 -7.63
N THR A 251 9.73 -10.91 -7.04
CA THR A 251 10.30 -9.77 -7.78
C THR A 251 11.51 -10.18 -8.61
N SER A 252 12.47 -10.91 -8.01
CA SER A 252 13.67 -11.40 -8.72
C SER A 252 13.36 -12.37 -9.86
N LEU A 253 12.28 -13.15 -9.73
CA LEU A 253 11.80 -14.08 -10.75
C LEU A 253 11.19 -13.34 -11.94
N LEU A 254 10.39 -12.29 -11.68
CA LEU A 254 9.70 -11.52 -12.72
C LEU A 254 10.63 -10.50 -13.40
N ASP A 255 11.58 -9.92 -12.67
CA ASP A 255 12.69 -9.17 -13.27
C ASP A 255 13.58 -10.03 -14.18
N ALA A 256 13.59 -11.35 -13.99
CA ALA A 256 14.31 -12.30 -14.83
C ALA A 256 13.43 -12.98 -15.89
N LEU A 257 12.11 -12.70 -15.91
CA LEU A 257 11.19 -13.19 -16.92
C LEU A 257 11.37 -12.39 -18.23
N VAL A 258 11.32 -13.12 -19.34
CA VAL A 258 11.43 -12.65 -20.72
C VAL A 258 10.39 -13.41 -21.54
N LEU A 259 9.69 -12.71 -22.44
CA LEU A 259 8.72 -13.27 -23.38
C LEU A 259 9.09 -12.86 -24.81
N ASN A 260 9.47 -13.82 -25.66
CA ASN A 260 9.71 -13.67 -27.12
C ASN A 260 10.59 -12.49 -27.58
N SER A 261 11.33 -11.87 -26.68
CA SER A 261 12.20 -10.73 -26.94
C SER A 261 13.52 -10.88 -26.19
N SER A 262 14.44 -9.93 -26.34
CA SER A 262 15.60 -9.81 -25.44
C SER A 262 15.30 -8.96 -24.20
N ALA A 263 14.09 -8.43 -24.08
CA ALA A 263 13.70 -7.50 -23.04
C ALA A 263 13.03 -8.21 -21.86
N LYS A 264 13.32 -7.74 -20.64
CA LYS A 264 12.74 -8.26 -19.40
C LYS A 264 11.31 -7.77 -19.25
N VAL A 265 10.42 -8.56 -18.66
CA VAL A 265 8.99 -8.25 -18.45
C VAL A 265 8.81 -7.28 -17.27
N ARG A 266 9.42 -6.10 -17.35
CA ARG A 266 9.50 -5.12 -16.25
C ARG A 266 8.16 -4.50 -15.84
N GLY A 267 7.17 -4.41 -16.73
CA GLY A 267 5.84 -3.91 -16.34
C GLY A 267 5.02 -4.87 -15.51
N VAL A 268 5.22 -6.20 -15.62
CA VAL A 268 4.64 -7.14 -14.65
C VAL A 268 5.39 -7.08 -13.33
N SER A 269 6.68 -6.72 -13.35
CA SER A 269 7.39 -6.34 -12.12
C SER A 269 7.09 -4.94 -11.60
N ASN A 270 6.18 -4.16 -12.21
CA ASN A 270 5.74 -2.85 -11.69
C ASN A 270 4.59 -2.93 -10.66
N LEU A 271 4.29 -4.11 -10.12
CA LEU A 271 3.86 -4.19 -8.71
C LEU A 271 5.02 -3.86 -7.74
N TRP A 272 6.26 -3.83 -8.23
CA TRP A 272 7.52 -3.74 -7.48
C TRP A 272 8.57 -2.85 -8.17
N GLY A 273 8.14 -1.75 -8.81
CA GLY A 273 8.99 -0.57 -8.90
C GLY A 273 9.07 0.12 -7.54
N ASN A 274 9.94 1.14 -7.38
CA ASN A 274 9.97 1.98 -6.17
C ASN A 274 8.75 2.94 -6.08
N ALA A 275 7.54 2.45 -6.38
CA ALA A 275 6.32 2.92 -5.76
C ALA A 275 6.30 2.48 -4.28
N SER A 276 7.26 3.02 -3.53
CA SER A 276 7.17 3.38 -2.11
C SER A 276 5.92 2.86 -1.39
N ALA A 277 5.98 1.60 -0.97
CA ALA A 277 5.02 0.91 -0.11
C ALA A 277 3.57 1.39 -0.25
N ALA A 278 2.94 1.09 -1.38
CA ALA A 278 1.51 0.80 -1.40
C ALA A 278 1.25 -0.61 -0.80
N GLN A 279 1.67 -0.82 0.47
CA GLN A 279 0.69 -1.45 1.35
C GLN A 279 -0.50 -0.51 1.27
N SER A 280 -1.65 -1.01 0.82
CA SER A 280 -2.85 -0.19 0.69
C SER A 280 -3.20 0.31 2.08
N LEU A 281 -2.74 1.53 2.40
CA LEU A 281 -3.09 2.27 3.60
C LEU A 281 -4.60 2.13 3.73
N SER A 282 -5.05 1.59 4.87
CA SER A 282 -6.48 1.39 5.12
C SER A 282 -7.21 2.68 4.74
N GLU A 283 -8.31 2.60 3.98
CA GLU A 283 -9.03 3.75 3.41
C GLU A 283 -9.20 4.93 4.39
N LYS A 284 -9.32 4.62 5.69
CA LYS A 284 -9.26 5.54 6.83
C LYS A 284 -8.14 6.60 6.74
N TYR A 285 -6.95 6.24 6.27
CA TYR A 285 -5.75 7.10 6.21
C TYR A 285 -5.54 7.74 4.83
N VAL A 286 -6.39 7.46 3.83
CA VAL A 286 -6.30 8.12 2.51
C VAL A 286 -6.45 9.65 2.62
N PRO A 287 -7.40 10.20 3.41
CA PRO A 287 -7.47 11.65 3.61
C PRO A 287 -6.21 12.22 4.27
N ASP A 288 -5.64 11.51 5.25
CA ASP A 288 -4.41 11.93 5.94
C ASP A 288 -3.19 11.86 5.01
N LEU A 289 -3.14 10.90 4.09
CA LEU A 289 -2.09 10.75 3.08
C LEU A 289 -2.06 11.94 2.11
N VAL A 290 -3.22 12.40 1.66
CA VAL A 290 -3.33 13.40 0.58
C VAL A 290 -3.53 14.83 1.06
N SER A 291 -4.14 15.02 2.23
CA SER A 291 -4.46 16.35 2.77
C SER A 291 -3.25 17.31 2.91
N PRO A 292 -1.99 16.90 3.19
CA PRO A 292 -0.87 17.85 3.26
C PRO A 292 -0.53 18.52 1.91
N ALA A 293 -0.91 17.90 0.79
CA ALA A 293 -0.73 18.47 -0.55
C ALA A 293 -1.88 19.40 -0.99
N VAL A 294 -3.01 19.41 -0.27
CA VAL A 294 -4.17 20.28 -0.56
C VAL A 294 -3.87 21.69 -0.05
N VAL A 295 -4.20 22.74 -0.80
CA VAL A 295 -3.88 24.13 -0.44
C VAL A 295 -5.10 25.04 -0.52
N LYS A 296 -5.14 26.10 0.30
CA LYS A 296 -6.15 27.15 0.18
C LYS A 296 -5.61 28.27 -0.70
N ILE A 297 -6.44 28.73 -1.65
CA ILE A 297 -6.06 29.74 -2.64
C ILE A 297 -6.92 30.98 -2.42
N TYR A 298 -6.26 32.14 -2.41
CA TYR A 298 -6.89 33.46 -2.39
C TYR A 298 -6.40 34.24 -3.61
N ASN A 299 -7.32 34.69 -4.46
CA ASN A 299 -7.03 35.54 -5.60
C ASN A 299 -7.64 36.92 -5.37
N ILE A 300 -6.86 37.98 -5.52
CA ILE A 300 -7.31 39.37 -5.34
C ILE A 300 -6.92 40.15 -6.58
N VAL A 301 -7.89 40.84 -7.19
CA VAL A 301 -7.69 41.75 -8.32
C VAL A 301 -8.25 43.12 -7.94
N CYS A 302 -7.46 44.17 -8.18
CA CYS A 302 -7.88 45.56 -8.01
C CYS A 302 -7.55 46.39 -9.26
N GLY A 303 -8.26 47.49 -9.46
CA GLY A 303 -7.96 48.51 -10.47
C GLY A 303 -9.04 49.58 -10.57
N GLU A 304 -8.85 50.59 -11.40
CA GLU A 304 -9.90 51.56 -11.72
C GLU A 304 -10.88 50.95 -12.72
N LEU A 305 -12.14 50.75 -12.32
CA LEU A 305 -13.17 50.17 -13.18
C LEU A 305 -13.64 51.20 -14.22
N VAL A 306 -13.50 50.87 -15.50
CA VAL A 306 -13.94 51.71 -16.61
C VAL A 306 -15.01 50.98 -17.41
N ILE A 307 -16.17 51.63 -17.54
CA ILE A 307 -17.31 51.15 -18.33
C ILE A 307 -17.68 52.24 -19.34
N SER A 308 -17.59 51.92 -20.64
CA SER A 308 -17.90 52.85 -21.75
C SER A 308 -17.22 54.22 -21.58
N ASP A 309 -15.89 54.20 -21.44
CA ASP A 309 -14.99 55.35 -21.21
C ASP A 309 -15.20 56.16 -19.90
N LYS A 310 -16.22 55.83 -19.10
CA LYS A 310 -16.45 56.43 -17.77
C LYS A 310 -15.70 55.65 -16.69
N ASN A 311 -14.99 56.35 -15.82
CA ASN A 311 -14.33 55.77 -14.65
C ASN A 311 -15.31 55.72 -13.47
N TYR A 312 -15.54 54.52 -12.94
CA TYR A 312 -16.43 54.25 -11.80
C TYR A 312 -15.67 54.17 -10.46
N GLY A 313 -14.37 54.45 -10.47
CA GLY A 313 -13.50 54.48 -9.30
C GLY A 313 -12.67 53.22 -9.13
N TYR A 314 -11.86 53.22 -8.07
CA TYR A 314 -11.00 52.09 -7.73
C TYR A 314 -11.83 50.98 -7.08
N ALA A 315 -11.88 49.82 -7.74
CA ALA A 315 -12.56 48.62 -7.27
C ALA A 315 -11.53 47.53 -6.95
N CYS A 316 -11.84 46.71 -5.95
CA CYS A 316 -11.15 45.47 -5.67
C CYS A 316 -12.19 44.36 -5.52
N ASP A 317 -11.85 43.18 -5.99
CA ASP A 317 -12.61 41.97 -5.70
C ASP A 317 -11.67 40.79 -5.50
N GLY A 318 -12.20 39.69 -4.96
CA GLY A 318 -11.43 38.48 -4.76
C GLY A 318 -12.28 37.22 -4.81
N ALA A 319 -11.60 36.12 -5.13
CA ALA A 319 -12.10 34.76 -5.14
C ALA A 319 -11.28 33.91 -4.17
N THR A 320 -11.91 32.89 -3.60
CA THR A 320 -11.24 31.90 -2.74
C THR A 320 -11.64 30.49 -3.16
N GLY A 321 -10.71 29.57 -3.00
CA GLY A 321 -10.95 28.17 -3.35
C GLY A 321 -9.87 27.26 -2.78
N SER A 322 -9.88 26.03 -3.25
CA SER A 322 -8.93 24.99 -2.94
C SER A 322 -8.05 24.69 -4.16
N GLY A 323 -6.92 24.06 -3.91
CA GLY A 323 -6.05 23.50 -4.94
C GLY A 323 -5.24 22.35 -4.39
N PHE A 324 -4.33 21.80 -5.18
CA PHE A 324 -3.44 20.72 -4.73
C PHE A 324 -2.10 20.71 -5.45
N ILE A 325 -1.05 20.38 -4.71
CA ILE A 325 0.34 20.35 -5.18
C ILE A 325 0.59 19.07 -5.97
N LEU A 326 0.94 19.23 -7.24
CA LEU A 326 1.21 18.14 -8.20
C LEU A 326 2.68 17.74 -8.27
N THR A 327 3.60 18.67 -7.93
CA THR A 327 5.04 18.46 -8.04
C THR A 327 5.78 19.03 -6.83
N GLN A 328 6.90 18.40 -6.45
CA GLN A 328 7.72 18.80 -5.31
C GLN A 328 8.29 20.23 -5.39
N ASP A 329 8.37 20.82 -6.59
CA ASP A 329 8.82 22.19 -6.84
C ASP A 329 7.68 23.23 -6.87
N GLY A 330 6.42 22.79 -6.79
CA GLY A 330 5.26 23.65 -6.50
C GLY A 330 4.34 24.00 -7.68
N TYR A 331 4.18 23.13 -8.67
CA TYR A 331 3.02 23.23 -9.58
C TYR A 331 1.75 22.83 -8.84
N ILE A 332 0.69 23.62 -8.97
CA ILE A 332 -0.57 23.48 -8.23
C ILE A 332 -1.77 23.51 -9.17
N ALA A 333 -2.66 22.53 -9.02
CA ALA A 333 -3.96 22.46 -9.66
C ALA A 333 -5.00 23.32 -8.93
N THR A 334 -5.92 23.95 -9.66
CA THR A 334 -7.17 24.53 -9.13
C THR A 334 -8.17 24.77 -10.28
N ASN A 335 -9.33 25.39 -10.01
CA ASN A 335 -10.25 25.83 -11.06
C ASN A 335 -9.86 27.20 -11.65
N GLY A 336 -10.29 27.44 -12.89
CA GLY A 336 -10.14 28.72 -13.57
C GLY A 336 -10.83 29.87 -12.82
N HIS A 337 -12.08 29.67 -12.39
CA HIS A 337 -12.85 30.68 -11.64
C HIS A 337 -12.23 31.09 -10.30
N VAL A 338 -11.31 30.30 -9.74
CA VAL A 338 -10.58 30.66 -8.50
C VAL A 338 -9.49 31.69 -8.80
N VAL A 339 -8.86 31.65 -9.98
CA VAL A 339 -7.65 32.42 -10.30
C VAL A 339 -7.81 33.44 -11.42
N VAL A 340 -8.90 33.36 -12.19
CA VAL A 340 -9.26 34.32 -13.24
C VAL A 340 -10.39 35.21 -12.72
N LEU A 341 -10.13 36.52 -12.63
CA LEU A 341 -11.12 37.52 -12.24
C LEU A 341 -10.96 38.78 -13.08
N THR A 342 -12.00 39.15 -13.82
CA THR A 342 -11.96 40.22 -14.83
C THR A 342 -12.79 41.44 -14.41
N ALA A 343 -12.68 42.52 -15.19
CA ALA A 343 -13.52 43.70 -15.02
C ALA A 343 -15.02 43.39 -15.20
N LYS A 344 -15.35 42.39 -16.04
CA LYS A 344 -16.73 41.92 -16.29
C LYS A 344 -17.29 41.22 -15.06
N ASP A 345 -16.48 40.40 -14.38
CA ASP A 345 -16.89 39.72 -13.14
C ASP A 345 -17.19 40.73 -12.03
N ILE A 346 -16.32 41.74 -11.86
CA ILE A 346 -16.54 42.84 -10.92
C ILE A 346 -17.84 43.59 -11.26
N MET A 347 -18.06 43.92 -12.54
CA MET A 347 -19.28 44.59 -13.00
C MET A 347 -20.53 43.74 -12.74
N VAL A 348 -20.50 42.45 -13.08
CA VAL A 348 -21.63 41.52 -12.87
C VAL A 348 -21.92 41.38 -11.37
N LYS A 349 -20.89 41.20 -10.53
CA LYS A 349 -21.04 41.10 -9.06
C LYS A 349 -21.62 42.37 -8.46
N LEU A 350 -21.20 43.56 -8.92
CA LEU A 350 -21.80 44.83 -8.49
C LEU A 350 -23.27 44.97 -8.93
N LEU A 351 -23.61 44.49 -10.13
CA LEU A 351 -24.97 44.53 -10.65
C LEU A 351 -25.90 43.53 -9.96
N THR A 352 -25.42 42.35 -9.57
CA THR A 352 -26.22 41.28 -8.96
C THR A 352 -26.20 41.27 -7.42
N ALA A 353 -25.37 42.11 -6.78
CA ALA A 353 -25.32 42.24 -5.33
C ALA A 353 -26.65 42.70 -4.70
N ASP A 354 -27.48 43.42 -5.46
CA ASP A 354 -28.77 43.96 -5.04
C ASP A 354 -29.78 43.90 -6.21
N PRO A 355 -30.99 43.34 -6.02
CA PRO A 355 -32.02 43.30 -7.05
C PRO A 355 -32.46 44.67 -7.57
N GLU A 356 -32.44 45.73 -6.75
CA GLU A 356 -32.81 47.08 -7.21
C GLU A 356 -31.77 47.64 -8.18
N THR A 357 -30.48 47.41 -7.91
CA THR A 357 -29.36 47.79 -8.78
C THR A 357 -29.44 47.09 -10.14
N PHE A 358 -29.76 45.80 -10.17
CA PHE A 358 -30.00 45.07 -11.43
C PHE A 358 -31.21 45.62 -12.20
N ALA A 359 -32.31 45.90 -11.49
CA ALA A 359 -33.51 46.48 -12.09
C ALA A 359 -33.28 47.89 -12.68
N GLN A 360 -32.53 48.75 -11.97
CA GLN A 360 -32.12 50.06 -12.46
C GLN A 360 -31.22 49.97 -13.69
N PHE A 361 -30.28 49.00 -13.71
CA PHE A 361 -29.46 48.75 -14.90
C PHE A 361 -30.31 48.36 -16.12
N LEU A 362 -31.31 47.50 -15.95
CA LEU A 362 -32.25 47.16 -17.02
C LEU A 362 -33.04 48.40 -17.49
N GLN A 363 -33.61 49.20 -16.58
CA GLN A 363 -34.34 50.43 -16.93
C GLN A 363 -33.45 51.44 -17.69
N LEU A 364 -32.21 51.64 -17.26
CA LEU A 364 -31.23 52.53 -17.91
C LEU A 364 -30.84 52.05 -19.33
N ASN A 365 -30.99 50.76 -19.62
CA ASN A 365 -30.78 50.17 -20.94
C ASN A 365 -32.09 50.03 -21.76
N GLY A 366 -33.18 50.69 -21.33
CA GLY A 366 -34.41 50.84 -22.12
C GLY A 366 -35.44 49.71 -21.96
N TYR A 367 -35.29 48.85 -20.96
CA TYR A 367 -36.31 47.85 -20.61
C TYR A 367 -37.47 48.52 -19.85
N SER A 368 -38.71 48.14 -20.17
CA SER A 368 -39.90 48.62 -19.45
C SER A 368 -40.04 47.96 -18.07
N ASP A 369 -40.76 48.58 -17.13
CA ASP A 369 -40.99 48.02 -15.78
C ASP A 369 -41.59 46.61 -15.79
N GLU A 370 -42.39 46.28 -16.81
CA GLU A 370 -42.93 44.93 -17.01
C GLU A 370 -41.84 43.94 -17.42
N GLN A 371 -40.96 44.31 -18.36
CA GLN A 371 -39.82 43.49 -18.77
C GLN A 371 -38.79 43.34 -17.65
N VAL A 372 -38.54 44.41 -16.88
CA VAL A 372 -37.66 44.40 -15.71
C VAL A 372 -38.16 43.39 -14.68
N ARG A 373 -39.46 43.42 -14.35
CA ARG A 373 -40.08 42.45 -13.44
C ARG A 373 -40.02 41.01 -14.00
N ASP A 374 -40.32 40.82 -15.28
CA ASP A 374 -40.30 39.51 -15.94
C ASP A 374 -38.89 38.88 -15.98
N ILE A 375 -37.87 39.68 -16.25
CA ILE A 375 -36.47 39.24 -16.24
C ILE A 375 -36.00 38.96 -14.81
N SER A 376 -36.20 39.88 -13.87
CA SER A 376 -35.68 39.77 -12.50
C SER A 376 -36.33 38.64 -11.67
N GLN A 377 -37.42 38.03 -12.14
CA GLN A 377 -38.09 36.89 -11.50
C GLN A 377 -37.70 35.53 -12.11
N ASP A 378 -36.91 35.51 -13.19
CA ASP A 378 -36.57 34.32 -13.96
C ASP A 378 -35.03 34.20 -14.08
N SER A 379 -34.46 33.21 -13.41
CA SER A 379 -33.01 33.00 -13.37
C SER A 379 -32.39 32.74 -14.74
N GLN A 380 -33.13 32.13 -15.67
CA GLN A 380 -32.64 31.89 -17.03
C GLN A 380 -32.60 33.19 -17.84
N LYS A 381 -33.58 34.09 -17.64
CA LYS A 381 -33.57 35.44 -18.24
C LYS A 381 -32.49 36.33 -17.63
N VAL A 382 -32.28 36.28 -16.32
CA VAL A 382 -31.14 36.96 -15.67
C VAL A 382 -29.81 36.48 -16.27
N ALA A 383 -29.59 35.16 -16.34
CA ALA A 383 -28.40 34.57 -16.96
C ALA A 383 -28.24 34.99 -18.44
N SER A 384 -29.34 35.04 -19.20
CA SER A 384 -29.36 35.49 -20.60
C SER A 384 -28.98 36.97 -20.78
N VAL A 385 -29.28 37.83 -19.79
CA VAL A 385 -28.81 39.23 -19.79
C VAL A 385 -27.34 39.31 -19.40
N ILE A 386 -26.92 38.58 -18.36
CA ILE A 386 -25.54 38.57 -17.89
C ILE A 386 -24.57 38.04 -18.97
N THR A 387 -24.97 37.01 -19.72
CA THR A 387 -24.21 36.49 -20.88
C THR A 387 -23.85 37.60 -21.88
N LYS A 388 -24.75 38.55 -22.13
CA LYS A 388 -24.51 39.71 -23.01
C LYS A 388 -23.55 40.75 -22.43
N ILE A 389 -23.35 40.77 -21.11
CA ILE A 389 -22.33 41.60 -20.45
C ILE A 389 -20.94 41.01 -20.73
N TYR A 390 -20.81 39.67 -20.70
CA TYR A 390 -19.57 38.99 -21.07
C TYR A 390 -19.23 39.14 -22.56
N ASP A 391 -20.23 39.20 -23.44
CA ASP A 391 -20.08 39.51 -24.87
C ASP A 391 -19.61 40.94 -25.18
N LEU A 392 -19.59 41.86 -24.18
CA LEU A 392 -19.07 43.21 -24.40
C LEU A 392 -17.56 43.15 -24.72
N PRO A 393 -17.06 43.94 -25.69
CA PRO A 393 -15.62 44.05 -25.93
C PRO A 393 -14.87 44.53 -24.68
N ASP A 394 -13.66 44.03 -24.41
CA ASP A 394 -12.92 44.38 -23.19
C ASP A 394 -12.59 45.89 -23.12
N LYS A 395 -12.41 46.55 -24.27
CA LYS A 395 -12.30 48.02 -24.32
C LYS A 395 -13.51 48.75 -23.70
N THR A 396 -14.69 48.11 -23.69
CA THR A 396 -15.92 48.64 -23.10
C THR A 396 -15.95 48.47 -21.59
N VAL A 397 -15.45 47.34 -21.06
CA VAL A 397 -15.43 47.02 -19.62
C VAL A 397 -14.04 46.50 -19.25
N HIS A 398 -13.21 47.35 -18.65
CA HIS A 398 -11.83 47.02 -18.28
C HIS A 398 -11.42 47.65 -16.94
N LEU A 399 -10.36 47.11 -16.35
CA LEU A 399 -9.64 47.75 -15.25
C LEU A 399 -8.45 48.53 -15.81
N LYS A 400 -8.30 49.80 -15.43
CA LYS A 400 -7.05 50.56 -15.60
C LYS A 400 -6.18 50.42 -14.35
N GLN A 401 -4.86 50.46 -14.53
CA GLN A 401 -3.88 50.31 -13.45
C GLN A 401 -4.12 49.04 -12.62
N SER A 402 -4.51 47.93 -13.28
CA SER A 402 -4.86 46.71 -12.58
C SER A 402 -3.67 46.08 -11.88
N SER A 403 -3.95 45.35 -10.80
CA SER A 403 -2.98 44.57 -10.05
C SER A 403 -3.65 43.32 -9.53
N GLN A 404 -2.97 42.18 -9.64
CA GLN A 404 -3.42 40.89 -9.17
C GLN A 404 -2.38 40.33 -8.19
N ILE A 405 -2.86 39.64 -7.16
CA ILE A 405 -2.04 38.75 -6.34
C ILE A 405 -2.81 37.44 -6.11
N VAL A 406 -2.13 36.33 -6.28
CA VAL A 406 -2.61 35.00 -5.88
C VAL A 406 -1.78 34.55 -4.69
N LEU A 407 -2.42 34.24 -3.58
CA LEU A 407 -1.82 33.73 -2.36
C LEU A 407 -2.22 32.26 -2.17
N VAL A 408 -1.27 31.44 -1.76
CA VAL A 408 -1.46 30.02 -1.48
C VAL A 408 -1.07 29.76 -0.03
N ALA A 409 -2.03 29.32 0.77
CA ALA A 409 -1.78 28.80 2.11
C ALA A 409 -1.37 27.33 2.03
N LEU A 410 -0.16 27.07 2.51
CA LEU A 410 0.49 25.76 2.57
C LEU A 410 0.27 25.09 3.93
N GLY A 411 0.28 25.89 5.01
CA GLY A 411 0.14 25.44 6.40
C GLY A 411 -1.27 25.58 6.95
N GLU A 412 -1.35 25.92 8.24
CA GLU A 412 -2.58 26.08 9.01
C GLU A 412 -2.92 27.57 9.28
N GLU A 413 -2.01 28.52 8.98
CA GLU A 413 -2.26 29.95 9.17
C GLU A 413 -3.32 30.54 8.20
N PRO A 414 -4.49 31.03 8.68
CA PRO A 414 -5.48 31.69 7.84
C PRO A 414 -5.05 33.10 7.42
N LEU A 415 -5.49 33.54 6.24
CA LEU A 415 -5.34 34.93 5.81
C LEU A 415 -6.17 35.87 6.69
N ARG A 416 -5.50 36.63 7.57
CA ARG A 416 -6.15 37.58 8.48
C ARG A 416 -5.99 39.02 8.00
N LEU A 417 -7.11 39.69 7.73
CA LEU A 417 -7.18 41.13 7.52
C LEU A 417 -7.49 41.84 8.85
N ALA A 418 -6.76 42.92 9.16
CA ALA A 418 -7.13 43.79 10.27
C ALA A 418 -8.42 44.57 9.95
N LYS A 419 -9.18 45.01 10.98
CA LYS A 419 -10.50 45.65 10.81
C LYS A 419 -10.48 46.95 9.99
N ASP A 420 -9.33 47.60 9.93
CA ASP A 420 -9.05 48.85 9.21
C ASP A 420 -8.26 48.64 7.90
N GLN A 421 -7.78 47.42 7.65
CA GLN A 421 -7.05 47.04 6.45
C GLN A 421 -8.01 46.78 5.28
N LYS A 422 -7.66 47.28 4.10
CA LYS A 422 -8.44 47.12 2.87
C LYS A 422 -7.90 45.96 2.04
N LEU A 423 -8.76 45.37 1.20
CA LEU A 423 -8.39 44.26 0.31
C LEU A 423 -7.18 44.61 -0.60
N GLN A 424 -7.10 45.87 -1.05
CA GLN A 424 -5.98 46.42 -1.82
C GLN A 424 -4.61 46.33 -1.11
N ASP A 425 -4.58 46.26 0.23
CA ASP A 425 -3.32 46.21 0.99
C ASP A 425 -2.65 44.83 0.86
N LEU A 426 -3.43 43.79 0.49
CA LEU A 426 -2.91 42.46 0.18
C LEU A 426 -2.09 42.42 -1.12
N LEU A 427 -2.23 43.40 -2.02
CA LEU A 427 -1.38 43.50 -3.22
C LEU A 427 0.11 43.66 -2.89
N LYS A 428 0.44 43.96 -1.62
CA LYS A 428 1.80 44.06 -1.08
C LYS A 428 2.06 43.02 0.02
N TYR A 429 1.29 41.93 0.05
CA TYR A 429 1.46 40.85 1.01
C TYR A 429 2.91 40.33 0.95
N ARG A 430 3.50 40.12 2.13
CA ARG A 430 4.85 39.60 2.27
C ARG A 430 4.75 38.12 2.64
N GLU A 431 5.33 37.27 1.80
CA GLU A 431 5.37 35.83 2.01
C GLU A 431 5.89 35.44 3.41
N THR A 432 5.26 34.41 3.97
CA THR A 432 5.71 33.67 5.15
C THR A 432 6.14 32.26 4.72
N ASP A 433 6.47 31.38 5.66
CA ASP A 433 6.73 29.97 5.32
C ASP A 433 5.43 29.17 5.10
N GLU A 434 4.31 29.63 5.66
CA GLU A 434 2.98 29.04 5.49
C GLU A 434 2.15 29.67 4.36
N MET A 435 2.48 30.88 3.90
CA MET A 435 1.74 31.57 2.84
C MET A 435 2.67 32.18 1.78
N LYS A 436 2.55 31.71 0.54
CA LYS A 436 3.36 32.12 -0.61
C LYS A 436 2.53 32.83 -1.67
N THR A 437 3.19 33.62 -2.51
CA THR A 437 2.59 34.09 -3.76
C THR A 437 2.67 33.02 -4.84
N ALA A 438 1.67 32.97 -5.70
CA ALA A 438 1.64 32.10 -6.87
C ALA A 438 1.56 32.91 -8.16
N ARG A 439 2.16 32.37 -9.22
CA ARG A 439 1.98 32.85 -10.59
C ARG A 439 1.00 31.93 -11.31
N VAL A 440 0.01 32.50 -12.00
CA VAL A 440 -0.80 31.75 -12.96
C VAL A 440 0.09 31.30 -14.12
N VAL A 441 0.14 29.99 -14.36
CA VAL A 441 0.92 29.37 -15.44
C VAL A 441 0.08 29.34 -16.71
N ASP A 442 -1.12 28.77 -16.59
CA ASP A 442 -2.11 28.70 -17.65
C ASP A 442 -3.51 28.40 -17.08
N TYR A 443 -4.55 28.57 -17.89
CA TYR A 443 -5.91 28.18 -17.55
C TYR A 443 -6.77 27.95 -18.81
N ASP A 444 -7.78 27.10 -18.68
CA ASP A 444 -8.80 26.86 -19.69
C ASP A 444 -10.18 27.19 -19.08
N TYR A 445 -10.59 28.46 -19.19
CA TYR A 445 -11.77 29.00 -18.50
C TYR A 445 -12.31 30.29 -19.13
N ASP A 446 -13.65 30.38 -19.23
CA ASP A 446 -14.40 31.61 -19.45
C ASP A 446 -15.57 31.68 -18.46
N ALA A 447 -15.68 32.79 -17.73
CA ALA A 447 -16.77 33.04 -16.78
C ALA A 447 -18.16 33.07 -17.43
N LYS A 448 -18.23 33.30 -18.75
CA LYS A 448 -19.46 33.25 -19.54
C LYS A 448 -20.13 31.87 -19.52
N ASP A 449 -19.36 30.78 -19.50
CA ASP A 449 -19.87 29.41 -19.70
C ASP A 449 -20.92 29.00 -18.66
N LEU A 450 -20.71 29.38 -17.40
CA LEU A 450 -21.67 29.14 -16.32
C LEU A 450 -23.03 29.82 -16.58
N TRP A 451 -23.02 31.03 -17.13
CA TRP A 451 -24.23 31.78 -17.46
C TRP A 451 -24.90 31.24 -18.73
N VAL A 452 -24.12 30.76 -19.71
CA VAL A 452 -24.62 30.07 -20.91
C VAL A 452 -25.33 28.78 -20.51
N ALA A 453 -24.71 27.95 -19.67
CA ALA A 453 -25.32 26.72 -19.15
C ALA A 453 -26.61 27.00 -18.34
N GLN A 454 -26.62 28.04 -17.50
CA GLN A 454 -27.81 28.42 -16.71
C GLN A 454 -28.94 29.03 -17.56
N SER A 455 -28.60 29.74 -18.65
CA SER A 455 -29.59 30.30 -19.59
C SER A 455 -30.40 29.24 -20.34
N GLY A 456 -29.96 27.98 -20.32
CA GLY A 456 -30.57 26.89 -21.09
C GLY A 456 -30.15 26.85 -22.56
N SER A 457 -29.07 27.53 -22.94
CA SER A 457 -28.51 27.40 -24.30
C SER A 457 -28.00 25.99 -24.56
N ALA A 458 -28.08 25.54 -25.81
CA ALA A 458 -27.50 24.29 -26.27
C ALA A 458 -25.96 24.36 -26.41
N ASP A 459 -25.38 25.56 -26.42
CA ASP A 459 -23.94 25.77 -26.61
C ASP A 459 -23.10 25.23 -25.43
N GLY A 460 -23.66 25.27 -24.21
CA GLY A 460 -23.06 24.66 -23.02
C GLY A 460 -21.74 25.31 -22.55
N PHE A 461 -20.76 24.47 -22.21
CA PHE A 461 -19.41 24.85 -21.79
C PHE A 461 -18.46 24.76 -22.99
N ALA A 462 -17.73 25.83 -23.27
CA ALA A 462 -16.64 25.84 -24.22
C ALA A 462 -15.30 25.47 -23.56
N TYR A 463 -15.13 25.76 -22.27
CA TYR A 463 -13.91 25.60 -21.49
C TYR A 463 -14.11 24.62 -20.31
N SER A 464 -13.01 24.10 -19.77
CA SER A 464 -13.01 23.07 -18.72
C SER A 464 -13.05 23.59 -17.28
N ASP A 465 -12.79 24.88 -17.06
CA ASP A 465 -12.66 25.51 -15.74
C ASP A 465 -11.51 24.90 -14.90
N VAL A 466 -10.36 24.69 -15.54
CA VAL A 466 -9.13 24.24 -14.87
C VAL A 466 -8.03 25.31 -14.99
N ALA A 467 -7.15 25.37 -13.99
CA ALA A 467 -6.00 26.26 -13.99
C ALA A 467 -4.79 25.65 -13.31
N LEU A 468 -3.61 26.02 -13.82
CA LEU A 468 -2.32 25.62 -13.31
C LEU A 468 -1.59 26.83 -12.71
N LEU A 469 -1.16 26.71 -11.46
CA LEU A 469 -0.37 27.70 -10.73
C LEU A 469 1.07 27.19 -10.54
N LYS A 470 2.01 28.12 -10.30
CA LYS A 470 3.36 27.83 -9.82
C LYS A 470 3.67 28.66 -8.58
N VAL A 471 4.11 27.97 -7.53
CA VAL A 471 4.74 28.51 -6.32
C VAL A 471 6.18 28.00 -6.27
N GLU A 472 7.11 28.74 -5.68
CA GLU A 472 8.48 28.27 -5.47
C GLU A 472 8.57 27.44 -4.19
N LEU A 473 8.47 26.12 -4.33
CA LEU A 473 8.57 25.14 -3.24
C LEU A 473 9.83 24.26 -3.39
N ARG A 474 10.13 23.47 -2.35
CA ARG A 474 11.18 22.47 -2.35
C ARG A 474 10.73 21.25 -1.57
N ASP A 475 10.80 20.07 -2.19
CA ASP A 475 10.39 18.79 -1.59
C ASP A 475 8.99 18.88 -0.94
N ALA A 476 8.05 19.57 -1.59
CA ALA A 476 6.69 19.69 -1.08
C ALA A 476 5.97 18.33 -1.08
N PRO A 477 5.00 18.08 -0.18
CA PRO A 477 4.09 16.95 -0.31
C PRO A 477 3.31 17.09 -1.63
N THR A 478 3.13 15.97 -2.31
CA THR A 478 2.52 15.88 -3.65
C THR A 478 1.35 14.91 -3.64
N ILE A 479 0.43 15.11 -4.57
CA ILE A 479 -0.64 14.16 -4.86
C ILE A 479 -0.46 13.60 -6.26
N ALA A 480 -0.64 12.29 -6.41
CA ALA A 480 -0.56 11.63 -7.71
C ALA A 480 -1.86 11.85 -8.49
N VAL A 481 -1.76 12.03 -9.81
CA VAL A 481 -2.90 12.06 -10.73
C VAL A 481 -3.00 10.73 -11.47
N THR A 482 -4.22 10.32 -11.82
CA THR A 482 -4.46 9.18 -12.72
C THR A 482 -5.23 9.63 -13.95
N LYS A 483 -4.74 9.25 -15.15
CA LYS A 483 -5.47 9.46 -16.41
C LYS A 483 -6.55 8.38 -16.63
N ASP A 484 -6.62 7.33 -15.80
CA ASP A 484 -7.66 6.31 -15.86
C ASP A 484 -9.02 6.89 -15.40
N PRO A 485 -10.11 6.71 -16.17
CA PRO A 485 -11.41 7.28 -15.83
C PRO A 485 -12.09 6.52 -14.69
N THR A 486 -12.73 7.26 -13.77
CA THR A 486 -13.61 6.66 -12.75
C THR A 486 -14.97 6.25 -13.35
N ASN A 487 -15.57 5.20 -12.79
CA ASN A 487 -16.86 4.67 -13.22
C ASN A 487 -18.01 5.03 -12.26
N GLN A 488 -19.24 4.90 -12.75
CA GLN A 488 -20.42 5.07 -11.92
C GLN A 488 -20.46 4.05 -10.76
N SER A 489 -20.87 4.51 -9.58
CA SER A 489 -20.88 3.78 -8.29
C SER A 489 -19.52 3.60 -7.62
N GLU A 490 -18.43 4.11 -8.19
CA GLU A 490 -17.15 4.17 -7.48
C GLU A 490 -17.21 5.23 -6.36
N LYS A 491 -16.47 4.97 -5.28
CA LYS A 491 -16.35 5.88 -4.14
C LYS A 491 -15.42 7.03 -4.49
N VAL A 492 -15.79 8.22 -4.04
CA VAL A 492 -14.98 9.43 -4.18
C VAL A 492 -14.82 10.08 -2.82
N THR A 493 -13.59 10.54 -2.54
CA THR A 493 -13.31 11.46 -1.44
C THR A 493 -12.86 12.78 -2.04
N VAL A 494 -13.45 13.89 -1.59
CA VAL A 494 -13.07 15.25 -1.98
C VAL A 494 -12.44 15.94 -0.78
N LEU A 495 -11.38 16.69 -1.01
CA LEU A 495 -10.71 17.47 0.02
C LEU A 495 -10.67 18.94 -0.36
N GLY A 496 -10.83 19.83 0.62
CA GLY A 496 -10.78 21.27 0.38
C GLY A 496 -10.92 22.11 1.64
N PHE A 497 -11.01 23.42 1.44
CA PHE A 497 -11.15 24.44 2.47
C PHE A 497 -12.49 25.18 2.32
N PRO A 498 -13.58 24.61 2.85
CA PRO A 498 -14.91 25.17 2.66
C PRO A 498 -15.08 26.46 3.48
N GLY A 499 -15.52 27.52 2.82
CA GLY A 499 -15.80 28.83 3.41
C GLY A 499 -17.04 28.87 4.31
N ASP A 500 -17.86 27.82 4.35
CA ASP A 500 -18.92 27.67 5.36
C ASP A 500 -18.47 26.89 6.61
N ALA A 501 -17.28 26.27 6.60
CA ALA A 501 -16.60 25.87 7.83
C ALA A 501 -16.04 27.08 8.61
N GLU A 502 -15.85 28.24 7.96
CA GLU A 502 -15.54 29.50 8.64
C GLU A 502 -16.80 30.16 9.22
N ASN A 503 -17.44 29.53 10.21
CA ASN A 503 -18.71 30.00 10.79
C ASN A 503 -18.65 30.24 12.32
N VAL A 504 -19.72 30.83 12.87
CA VAL A 504 -19.78 31.30 14.27
C VAL A 504 -19.87 30.15 15.30
N LEU A 505 -20.11 28.91 14.85
CA LEU A 505 -20.28 27.74 15.73
C LEU A 505 -18.96 26.97 15.98
N VAL A 506 -17.88 27.32 15.27
CA VAL A 506 -16.60 26.60 15.30
C VAL A 506 -15.42 27.57 15.48
N ASP A 507 -14.26 27.03 15.87
CA ASP A 507 -13.05 27.84 16.01
C ASP A 507 -12.39 28.03 14.64
N ASN A 508 -12.28 29.29 14.21
CA ASN A 508 -11.68 29.69 12.93
C ASN A 508 -10.23 30.19 13.13
N SER A 509 -9.56 29.71 14.19
CA SER A 509 -8.18 30.08 14.49
C SER A 509 -7.16 29.43 13.54
N THR A 510 -7.47 28.25 13.00
CA THR A 510 -6.67 27.44 12.05
C THR A 510 -7.39 27.22 10.72
N LEU A 511 -6.63 26.92 9.66
CA LEU A 511 -7.13 26.37 8.40
C LEU A 511 -7.04 24.84 8.41
N ASP A 512 -8.19 24.20 8.59
CA ASP A 512 -8.30 22.74 8.51
C ASP A 512 -8.89 22.27 7.18
N VAL A 513 -8.39 21.13 6.67
CA VAL A 513 -8.93 20.49 5.47
C VAL A 513 -10.23 19.77 5.83
N SER A 514 -11.33 20.14 5.18
CA SER A 514 -12.54 19.32 5.21
C SER A 514 -12.43 18.18 4.22
N VAL A 515 -12.91 17.02 4.66
CA VAL A 515 -12.95 15.78 3.89
C VAL A 515 -14.43 15.42 3.72
N THR A 516 -14.91 15.41 2.48
CA THR A 516 -16.25 14.92 2.15
C THR A 516 -16.12 13.65 1.33
N SER A 517 -17.05 12.70 1.51
CA SER A 517 -17.06 11.44 0.79
C SER A 517 -18.43 11.19 0.19
N GLY A 518 -18.46 10.52 -0.95
CA GLY A 518 -19.67 10.14 -1.65
C GLY A 518 -19.37 9.12 -2.74
N THR A 519 -20.22 9.09 -3.76
CA THR A 519 -20.13 8.17 -4.88
C THR A 519 -20.26 8.90 -6.22
N VAL A 520 -19.67 8.34 -7.28
CA VAL A 520 -19.87 8.80 -8.65
C VAL A 520 -21.27 8.35 -9.10
N SER A 521 -22.26 9.19 -8.85
CA SER A 521 -23.67 8.92 -9.17
C SER A 521 -23.97 8.81 -10.67
N ALA A 522 -23.18 9.49 -11.53
CA ALA A 522 -23.20 9.32 -12.99
C ALA A 522 -21.92 9.89 -13.63
N VAL A 523 -21.51 9.34 -14.78
CA VAL A 523 -20.52 9.93 -15.68
C VAL A 523 -21.25 10.53 -16.87
N LYS A 524 -20.93 11.77 -17.25
CA LYS A 524 -21.60 12.52 -18.34
C LYS A 524 -20.57 13.31 -19.13
N GLU A 525 -20.84 13.56 -20.41
CA GLU A 525 -20.19 14.64 -21.14
C GLU A 525 -20.70 15.99 -20.64
N ALA A 526 -19.85 17.02 -20.67
CA ALA A 526 -20.28 18.39 -20.43
C ALA A 526 -21.30 18.84 -21.49
N ALA A 527 -22.20 19.76 -21.14
CA ALA A 527 -22.99 20.47 -22.14
C ALA A 527 -22.04 21.19 -23.12
N GLY A 528 -22.35 21.22 -24.41
CA GLY A 528 -21.41 21.66 -25.46
C GLY A 528 -20.44 20.57 -25.95
N GLY A 529 -20.28 19.48 -25.18
CA GLY A 529 -19.51 18.29 -25.58
C GLY A 529 -18.00 18.37 -25.34
N ASN A 530 -17.51 19.42 -24.65
CA ASN A 530 -16.09 19.53 -24.31
C ASN A 530 -15.79 18.90 -22.93
N GLY A 531 -15.28 17.68 -22.93
CA GLY A 531 -14.77 16.95 -21.76
C GLY A 531 -15.83 16.38 -20.80
N LYS A 532 -15.37 15.54 -19.86
CA LYS A 532 -16.22 14.76 -18.96
C LYS A 532 -16.50 15.46 -17.64
N LEU A 533 -17.68 15.16 -17.09
CA LEU A 533 -18.11 15.53 -15.75
C LEU A 533 -18.58 14.30 -14.97
N TYR A 534 -17.97 14.10 -13.80
CA TYR A 534 -18.38 13.11 -12.82
C TYR A 534 -19.39 13.75 -11.86
N GLN A 535 -20.66 13.35 -11.95
CA GLN A 535 -21.71 13.83 -11.05
C GLN A 535 -21.66 13.02 -9.76
N SER A 536 -21.48 13.69 -8.62
CA SER A 536 -21.39 13.06 -7.30
C SER A 536 -22.46 13.55 -6.32
N ASP A 537 -22.75 12.71 -5.32
CA ASP A 537 -23.48 13.07 -4.09
C ASP A 537 -22.55 13.43 -2.92
N ALA A 538 -21.22 13.40 -3.12
CA ALA A 538 -20.26 13.95 -2.17
C ALA A 538 -20.58 15.42 -1.91
N ASP A 539 -20.67 15.80 -0.62
CA ASP A 539 -21.05 17.16 -0.30
C ASP A 539 -19.96 18.16 -0.69
N ALA A 540 -20.39 19.26 -1.28
CA ALA A 540 -19.54 20.31 -1.78
C ALA A 540 -20.12 21.61 -1.28
N SER A 541 -19.37 22.37 -0.51
CA SER A 541 -19.73 23.73 -0.14
C SER A 541 -18.77 24.72 -0.78
N HIS A 542 -19.15 26.00 -0.72
CA HIS A 542 -18.35 27.09 -1.26
C HIS A 542 -16.93 27.04 -0.66
N GLY A 543 -15.87 27.16 -1.47
CA GLY A 543 -14.47 27.05 -1.03
C GLY A 543 -13.79 25.69 -1.31
N ASN A 544 -14.55 24.59 -1.46
CA ASN A 544 -13.98 23.32 -1.91
C ASN A 544 -13.67 23.28 -3.43
N SER A 545 -14.15 24.28 -4.20
CA SER A 545 -13.86 24.40 -5.63
C SER A 545 -12.36 24.41 -5.91
N GLY A 546 -11.90 23.59 -6.84
CA GLY A 546 -10.51 23.38 -7.21
C GLY A 546 -9.79 22.33 -6.35
N GLY A 547 -10.44 21.81 -5.30
CA GLY A 547 -9.94 20.72 -4.47
C GLY A 547 -9.94 19.37 -5.21
N PRO A 548 -9.04 18.44 -4.85
CA PRO A 548 -8.93 17.16 -5.53
C PRO A 548 -10.09 16.22 -5.16
N ALA A 549 -10.61 15.53 -6.18
CA ALA A 549 -11.41 14.33 -6.03
C ALA A 549 -10.51 13.10 -6.23
N VAL A 550 -10.37 12.29 -5.18
CA VAL A 550 -9.49 11.12 -5.14
C VAL A 550 -10.26 9.80 -5.09
N ASN A 551 -9.65 8.77 -5.66
CA ASN A 551 -10.06 7.38 -5.51
C ASN A 551 -9.57 6.79 -4.16
N ASP A 552 -9.90 5.52 -3.90
CA ASP A 552 -9.48 4.81 -2.67
C ASP A 552 -7.95 4.53 -2.57
N SER A 553 -7.19 4.78 -3.64
CA SER A 553 -5.71 4.77 -3.63
C SER A 553 -5.10 6.11 -3.22
N GLY A 554 -5.90 7.19 -3.16
CA GLY A 554 -5.43 8.56 -2.96
C GLY A 554 -4.94 9.25 -4.24
N GLU A 555 -5.27 8.72 -5.41
CA GLU A 555 -4.94 9.30 -6.71
C GLU A 555 -6.08 10.21 -7.19
N VAL A 556 -5.73 11.39 -7.71
CA VAL A 556 -6.69 12.35 -8.26
C VAL A 556 -7.18 11.91 -9.62
N PHE A 557 -8.50 11.76 -9.77
CA PHE A 557 -9.15 11.57 -11.08
C PHE A 557 -9.92 12.81 -11.54
N GLY A 558 -10.06 13.84 -10.69
CA GLY A 558 -10.71 15.08 -11.07
C GLY A 558 -10.63 16.22 -10.06
N LEU A 559 -11.13 17.39 -10.45
CA LEU A 559 -11.24 18.60 -9.64
C LEU A 559 -12.71 18.85 -9.29
N LEU A 560 -13.05 19.06 -8.02
CA LEU A 560 -14.41 19.50 -7.69
C LEU A 560 -14.62 20.92 -8.22
N THR A 561 -15.62 21.11 -9.08
CA THR A 561 -15.78 22.38 -9.83
C THR A 561 -17.14 23.03 -9.59
N TYR A 562 -18.24 22.31 -9.89
CA TYR A 562 -19.58 22.90 -9.87
C TYR A 562 -20.47 22.27 -8.80
N ARG A 563 -21.39 23.06 -8.24
CA ARG A 563 -22.55 22.55 -7.50
C ARG A 563 -23.83 23.18 -8.03
N LEU A 564 -24.77 22.32 -8.40
CA LEU A 564 -26.14 22.74 -8.65
C LEU A 564 -26.94 22.59 -7.36
N SER A 565 -27.51 23.68 -6.88
CA SER A 565 -28.43 23.70 -5.75
C SER A 565 -29.63 22.80 -6.00
N GLY A 566 -30.13 22.18 -4.94
CA GLY A 566 -31.41 21.48 -5.01
C GLY A 566 -32.56 22.44 -5.31
N ASP A 567 -33.60 21.94 -5.98
CA ASP A 567 -34.75 22.75 -6.38
C ASP A 567 -35.93 22.62 -5.41
N THR A 568 -36.92 23.48 -5.57
CA THR A 568 -38.19 23.45 -4.80
C THR A 568 -39.09 22.26 -5.17
N GLN A 569 -38.69 21.43 -6.14
CA GLN A 569 -39.39 20.19 -6.53
C GLN A 569 -38.81 18.96 -5.81
N GLY A 570 -37.78 19.13 -4.97
CA GLY A 570 -37.21 18.08 -4.14
C GLY A 570 -36.00 17.36 -4.76
N ASN A 571 -35.44 17.87 -5.85
CA ASN A 571 -34.17 17.37 -6.36
C ASN A 571 -33.04 17.74 -5.38
N ALA A 572 -32.29 16.75 -4.90
CA ALA A 572 -31.13 16.98 -4.04
C ALA A 572 -30.01 17.69 -4.82
N ALA A 573 -29.25 18.55 -4.14
CA ALA A 573 -28.08 19.21 -4.73
C ALA A 573 -27.09 18.20 -5.32
N LYS A 574 -26.44 18.56 -6.42
CA LYS A 574 -25.46 17.70 -7.11
C LYS A 574 -24.14 18.43 -7.32
N SER A 575 -23.08 17.75 -6.96
CA SER A 575 -21.70 18.17 -7.15
C SER A 575 -21.19 17.61 -8.47
N TYR A 576 -20.38 18.38 -9.21
CA TYR A 576 -19.77 17.96 -10.46
C TYR A 576 -18.26 18.15 -10.37
N ILE A 577 -17.56 17.07 -10.67
CA ILE A 577 -16.12 16.98 -10.68
C ILE A 577 -15.67 16.96 -12.14
N ARG A 578 -14.76 17.87 -12.51
CA ARG A 578 -14.13 17.93 -13.83
C ARG A 578 -13.05 16.87 -13.95
N ASP A 579 -12.93 16.24 -15.12
CA ASP A 579 -11.90 15.23 -15.37
C ASP A 579 -10.49 15.83 -15.24
N ILE A 580 -9.59 15.13 -14.53
CA ILE A 580 -8.20 15.59 -14.35
C ILE A 580 -7.44 15.64 -15.66
N ASN A 581 -7.87 14.87 -16.67
CA ASN A 581 -7.23 14.83 -17.98
C ASN A 581 -7.14 16.23 -18.62
N ASP A 582 -8.18 17.06 -18.50
CA ASP A 582 -8.20 18.43 -19.04
C ASP A 582 -7.07 19.30 -18.46
N LEU A 583 -6.77 19.15 -17.15
CA LEU A 583 -5.65 19.82 -16.50
C LEU A 583 -4.31 19.21 -16.92
N THR A 584 -4.23 17.88 -17.09
CA THR A 584 -2.99 17.24 -17.55
C THR A 584 -2.64 17.63 -18.98
N ASP A 585 -3.64 17.80 -19.85
CA ASP A 585 -3.43 18.21 -21.23
C ASP A 585 -2.96 19.68 -21.28
N LEU A 586 -3.51 20.56 -20.44
CA LEU A 586 -3.01 21.93 -20.22
C LEU A 586 -1.55 21.95 -19.72
N ALA A 587 -1.15 21.00 -18.87
CA ALA A 587 0.24 20.86 -18.41
C ALA A 587 1.16 20.31 -19.50
N ASP A 588 0.69 19.31 -20.27
CA ASP A 588 1.40 18.68 -21.39
C ASP A 588 1.65 19.71 -22.52
N GLU A 589 0.70 20.60 -22.84
CA GLU A 589 0.86 21.72 -23.78
C GLU A 589 1.96 22.72 -23.36
N ARG A 590 2.18 22.86 -22.05
CA ARG A 590 3.24 23.70 -21.47
C ARG A 590 4.54 22.94 -21.20
N ALA A 591 4.61 21.66 -21.59
CA ALA A 591 5.73 20.75 -21.36
C ALA A 591 6.10 20.60 -19.87
N ILE A 592 5.09 20.56 -18.99
CA ILE A 592 5.23 20.43 -17.54
C ILE A 592 4.94 18.98 -17.14
N THR A 593 5.94 18.28 -16.60
CA THR A 593 5.80 16.89 -16.16
C THR A 593 5.19 16.82 -14.76
N LEU A 594 4.01 16.19 -14.65
CA LEU A 594 3.30 15.96 -13.38
C LEU A 594 3.64 14.58 -12.82
N ASP A 595 4.88 14.36 -12.37
CA ASP A 595 5.35 13.04 -11.93
C ASP A 595 4.93 12.63 -10.50
N GLY A 596 4.34 13.55 -9.72
CA GLY A 596 3.90 13.29 -8.35
C GLY A 596 5.02 12.94 -7.37
N SER A 597 6.30 13.05 -7.76
CA SER A 597 7.44 12.60 -6.97
C SER A 597 7.82 13.61 -5.87
N SER A 598 8.06 13.11 -4.66
CA SER A 598 8.43 13.90 -3.49
C SER A 598 9.01 13.00 -2.39
N THR A 599 10.18 13.35 -1.84
CA THR A 599 10.76 12.60 -0.72
C THR A 599 10.05 12.89 0.60
N THR A 600 9.45 14.08 0.76
CA THR A 600 8.50 14.37 1.85
C THR A 600 7.28 13.46 1.77
N GLN A 601 6.63 13.37 0.61
CA GLN A 601 5.42 12.55 0.45
C GLN A 601 5.69 11.06 0.67
N GLU A 602 6.85 10.57 0.23
CA GLU A 602 7.28 9.20 0.51
C GLU A 602 7.52 8.94 2.00
N ALA A 603 8.19 9.86 2.71
CA ALA A 603 8.38 9.75 4.15
C ALA A 603 7.05 9.82 4.91
N TRP A 604 6.13 10.70 4.49
CA TRP A 604 4.79 10.80 5.05
C TRP A 604 4.02 9.47 4.91
N ARG A 605 3.96 8.91 3.70
CA ARG A 605 3.34 7.60 3.43
C ARG A 605 3.94 6.48 4.28
N ARG A 606 5.28 6.37 4.36
CA ARG A 606 5.95 5.36 5.21
C ARG A 606 5.64 5.57 6.69
N GLY A 607 5.60 6.81 7.15
CA GLY A 607 5.22 7.17 8.52
C GLY A 607 3.81 6.72 8.88
N LEU A 608 2.82 7.01 8.01
CA LEU A 608 1.43 6.56 8.16
C LEU A 608 1.31 5.03 8.14
N ASP A 609 2.02 4.34 7.25
CA ASP A 609 1.99 2.87 7.16
C ASP A 609 2.53 2.22 8.45
N LEU A 610 3.71 2.64 8.90
CA LEU A 610 4.31 2.19 10.15
C LEU A 610 3.43 2.52 11.36
N TYR A 611 2.80 3.71 11.37
CA TYR A 611 1.87 4.11 12.42
C TYR A 611 0.64 3.19 12.47
N SER A 612 0.05 2.86 11.32
CA SER A 612 -1.12 1.99 11.23
C SER A 612 -0.86 0.56 11.75
N HIS A 613 0.40 0.12 11.67
CA HIS A 613 0.88 -1.17 12.18
C HIS A 613 1.43 -1.13 13.62
N ASN A 614 1.28 0.00 14.33
CA ASN A 614 1.79 0.24 15.69
C ASN A 614 3.33 0.26 15.83
N HIS A 615 4.06 0.47 14.72
CA HIS A 615 5.51 0.67 14.70
C HIS A 615 5.89 2.12 15.07
N PHE A 616 5.34 2.64 16.17
CA PHE A 616 5.33 4.06 16.51
C PHE A 616 6.73 4.69 16.61
N LYS A 617 7.76 3.97 17.09
CA LYS A 617 9.15 4.47 17.10
C LYS A 617 9.72 4.63 15.69
N ALA A 618 9.39 3.74 14.77
CA ALA A 618 9.86 3.82 13.39
C ALA A 618 9.09 4.90 12.62
N ALA A 619 7.76 4.93 12.77
CA ALA A 619 6.91 5.98 12.23
C ALA A 619 7.38 7.39 12.65
N GLN A 620 7.80 7.55 13.91
CA GLN A 620 8.32 8.80 14.43
C GLN A 620 9.61 9.28 13.73
N GLU A 621 10.48 8.40 13.24
CA GLU A 621 11.68 8.83 12.50
C GLU A 621 11.35 9.27 11.06
N GLU A 622 10.36 8.66 10.43
CA GLU A 622 9.81 9.13 9.14
C GLU A 622 9.12 10.49 9.30
N PHE A 623 8.27 10.65 10.33
CA PHE A 623 7.63 11.95 10.61
C PHE A 623 8.65 13.05 10.95
N LYS A 624 9.72 12.74 11.70
CA LYS A 624 10.86 13.66 11.91
C LYS A 624 11.66 13.98 10.65
N THR A 625 11.45 13.25 9.56
CA THR A 625 12.02 13.56 8.25
C THR A 625 11.10 14.53 7.52
N VAL A 626 9.79 14.30 7.56
CA VAL A 626 8.75 15.24 7.07
C VAL A 626 8.87 16.61 7.74
N GLU A 627 8.94 16.69 9.08
CA GLU A 627 9.15 17.94 9.85
C GLU A 627 10.35 18.78 9.34
N LYS A 628 11.39 18.13 8.80
CA LYS A 628 12.64 18.78 8.35
C LYS A 628 12.62 19.13 6.87
N SER A 629 11.98 18.31 6.03
CA SER A 629 11.89 18.58 4.58
C SER A 629 10.84 19.65 4.28
N TYR A 630 9.70 19.65 4.99
CA TYR A 630 8.58 20.54 4.73
C TYR A 630 7.95 21.04 6.04
N ALA A 631 8.40 22.21 6.50
CA ALA A 631 7.94 22.82 7.75
C ALA A 631 6.40 23.08 7.83
N PRO A 632 5.70 23.55 6.79
CA PRO A 632 4.26 23.86 6.89
C PRO A 632 3.36 22.60 6.75
N HIS A 633 3.80 21.44 7.21
CA HIS A 633 3.07 20.17 7.09
C HIS A 633 2.01 19.99 8.21
N ARG A 634 0.78 20.45 7.99
CA ARG A 634 -0.34 20.43 8.97
C ARG A 634 -0.44 19.16 9.87
N LEU A 635 -0.39 17.95 9.30
CA LEU A 635 -0.62 16.73 10.09
C LEU A 635 0.61 16.19 10.85
N VAL A 636 1.84 16.68 10.60
CA VAL A 636 3.04 15.96 11.08
C VAL A 636 3.19 16.04 12.60
N ASP A 637 3.02 17.24 13.17
CA ASP A 637 3.12 17.50 14.60
C ASP A 637 2.10 16.68 15.40
N GLN A 638 0.87 16.54 14.88
CA GLN A 638 -0.19 15.75 15.49
C GLN A 638 0.20 14.26 15.56
N TYR A 639 0.73 13.71 14.47
CA TYR A 639 1.20 12.33 14.39
C TYR A 639 2.47 12.09 15.22
N VAL A 640 3.38 13.06 15.30
CA VAL A 640 4.55 13.02 16.17
C VAL A 640 4.13 13.05 17.65
N ALA A 641 3.16 13.87 18.03
CA ALA A 641 2.61 13.86 19.39
C ALA A 641 1.92 12.52 19.72
N SER A 642 1.14 11.97 18.78
CA SER A 642 0.47 10.68 18.95
C SER A 642 1.45 9.50 19.09
N THR A 643 2.49 9.42 18.25
CA THR A 643 3.53 8.39 18.40
C THR A 643 4.20 8.47 19.77
N ARG A 644 4.57 9.67 20.26
CA ARG A 644 5.15 9.84 21.60
C ARG A 644 4.22 9.29 22.70
N LYS A 645 2.90 9.52 22.59
CA LYS A 645 1.90 9.01 23.54
C LYS A 645 1.83 7.47 23.53
N HIS A 646 1.74 6.85 22.36
CA HIS A 646 1.70 5.39 22.25
C HIS A 646 3.02 4.71 22.66
N ILE A 647 4.17 5.32 22.36
CA ILE A 647 5.49 4.86 22.85
C ILE A 647 5.54 4.90 24.38
N ALA A 648 5.03 5.96 25.01
CA ALA A 648 4.97 6.08 26.46
C ALA A 648 3.98 5.12 27.13
N ALA A 649 2.88 4.77 26.44
CA ALA A 649 1.94 3.73 26.87
C ALA A 649 2.51 2.30 26.77
N GLY A 650 3.53 2.10 25.92
CA GLY A 650 4.14 0.80 25.66
C GLY A 650 3.47 0.01 24.53
N ASP A 651 2.71 0.70 23.66
CA ASP A 651 1.99 0.11 22.52
C ASP A 651 2.90 -0.17 21.30
N ASP A 652 4.13 0.36 21.32
CA ASP A 652 5.10 0.26 20.23
C ASP A 652 5.56 -1.18 19.96
N VAL A 653 5.31 -1.64 18.72
CA VAL A 653 5.80 -2.90 18.19
C VAL A 653 7.16 -2.64 17.51
N PRO A 654 8.28 -3.23 17.96
CA PRO A 654 9.57 -2.97 17.34
C PRO A 654 9.67 -3.56 15.92
N VAL A 655 10.23 -2.79 14.99
CA VAL A 655 10.58 -3.28 13.65
C VAL A 655 11.85 -4.14 13.76
N TYR A 656 11.67 -5.45 13.81
CA TYR A 656 12.80 -6.39 13.81
C TYR A 656 13.26 -6.70 12.38
N SER A 657 14.50 -6.36 12.06
CA SER A 657 15.13 -6.85 10.84
C SER A 657 15.18 -8.39 10.84
N SER A 658 14.74 -9.02 9.75
CA SER A 658 14.63 -10.48 9.59
C SER A 658 15.90 -11.25 9.98
N TRP A 659 17.09 -10.68 9.74
CA TRP A 659 18.36 -11.29 10.11
C TRP A 659 18.56 -11.47 11.63
N LEU A 660 18.04 -10.57 12.47
CA LEU A 660 18.16 -10.68 13.94
C LEU A 660 17.32 -11.84 14.47
N VAL A 661 16.11 -12.01 13.93
CA VAL A 661 15.22 -13.13 14.25
C VAL A 661 15.86 -14.45 13.81
N GLY A 662 16.42 -14.47 12.59
CA GLY A 662 17.19 -15.62 12.08
C GLY A 662 18.44 -15.95 12.92
N ALA A 663 19.19 -14.94 13.37
CA ALA A 663 20.38 -15.13 14.20
C ALA A 663 20.02 -15.68 15.60
N MET A 664 18.93 -15.21 16.21
CA MET A 664 18.42 -15.74 17.48
C MET A 664 17.98 -17.21 17.34
N ALA A 665 17.26 -17.54 16.27
CA ALA A 665 16.88 -18.93 15.97
C ALA A 665 18.11 -19.84 15.75
N LEU A 666 19.10 -19.37 14.98
CA LEU A 666 20.35 -20.10 14.73
C LEU A 666 21.14 -20.35 16.02
N ALA A 667 21.24 -19.36 16.91
CA ALA A 667 21.89 -19.50 18.22
C ALA A 667 21.20 -20.55 19.10
N GLY A 668 19.87 -20.61 19.08
CA GLY A 668 19.08 -21.66 19.71
C GLY A 668 19.42 -23.06 19.17
N VAL A 669 19.41 -23.23 17.84
CA VAL A 669 19.74 -24.49 17.16
C VAL A 669 21.16 -24.96 17.49
N VAL A 670 22.16 -24.07 17.43
CA VAL A 670 23.56 -24.38 17.78
C VAL A 670 23.67 -24.87 19.23
N THR A 671 22.96 -24.23 20.16
CA THR A 671 22.95 -24.63 21.58
C THR A 671 22.38 -26.04 21.78
N VAL A 672 21.30 -26.39 21.07
CA VAL A 672 20.71 -27.73 21.09
C VAL A 672 21.67 -28.78 20.48
N ILE A 673 22.31 -28.47 19.35
CA ILE A 673 23.29 -29.37 18.72
C ILE A 673 24.47 -29.66 19.67
N VAL A 674 25.02 -28.63 20.34
CA VAL A 674 26.09 -28.81 21.32
C VAL A 674 25.64 -29.70 22.49
N ALA A 675 24.42 -29.52 23.00
CA ALA A 675 23.88 -30.39 24.05
C ALA A 675 23.75 -31.85 23.59
N ILE A 676 23.24 -32.10 22.38
CA ILE A 676 23.13 -33.45 21.79
C ILE A 676 24.51 -34.09 21.63
N VAL A 677 25.50 -33.36 21.09
CA VAL A 677 26.87 -33.86 20.93
C VAL A 677 27.49 -34.25 22.27
N LEU A 678 27.28 -33.46 23.33
CA LEU A 678 27.74 -33.79 24.68
C LEU A 678 27.06 -35.06 25.24
N ILE A 679 25.75 -35.21 25.03
CA ILE A 679 24.98 -36.39 25.46
C ILE A 679 25.43 -37.65 24.71
N VAL A 680 25.57 -37.59 23.38
CA VAL A 680 26.03 -38.72 22.54
C VAL A 680 27.46 -39.11 22.90
N ARG A 681 28.38 -38.14 23.02
CA ARG A 681 29.77 -38.37 23.45
C ARG A 681 29.85 -39.02 24.83
N HIS A 682 28.95 -38.65 25.75
CA HIS A 682 28.84 -39.31 27.05
C HIS A 682 28.30 -40.74 26.94
N ARG A 683 27.25 -40.97 26.14
CA ARG A 683 26.65 -42.30 25.92
C ARG A 683 27.64 -43.29 25.31
N VAL A 684 28.43 -42.87 24.31
CA VAL A 684 29.48 -43.71 23.69
C VAL A 684 30.57 -44.06 24.70
N ARG A 685 31.03 -43.10 25.52
CA ARG A 685 31.99 -43.39 26.61
C ARG A 685 31.44 -44.37 27.65
N HIS A 686 30.15 -44.29 27.97
CA HIS A 686 29.49 -45.24 28.87
C HIS A 686 29.34 -46.64 28.24
N GLN A 687 29.06 -46.74 26.94
CA GLN A 687 29.03 -48.03 26.23
C GLN A 687 30.41 -48.68 26.13
N MET A 688 31.47 -47.90 25.87
CA MET A 688 32.87 -48.36 25.91
C MET A 688 33.23 -48.94 27.29
N TYR A 689 32.78 -48.30 28.38
CA TYR A 689 32.95 -48.79 29.75
C TYR A 689 32.21 -50.12 29.99
N LEU A 690 30.97 -50.25 29.49
CA LEU A 690 30.21 -51.50 29.61
C LEU A 690 30.78 -52.66 28.77
N GLN A 691 31.37 -52.37 27.60
CA GLN A 691 32.01 -53.38 26.75
C GLN A 691 33.30 -53.95 27.37
N HIS A 692 34.08 -53.13 28.09
CA HIS A 692 35.29 -53.59 28.79
C HIS A 692 35.02 -54.45 30.04
N HIS A 693 33.75 -54.67 30.40
CA HIS A 693 33.36 -55.40 31.61
C HIS A 693 32.44 -56.61 31.35
N LYS A 694 32.46 -57.18 30.14
CA LYS A 694 31.81 -58.47 29.83
C LYS A 694 32.84 -59.61 29.67
N HIS A 695 33.08 -60.34 30.76
CA HIS A 695 33.63 -61.70 30.72
C HIS A 695 32.62 -62.67 31.37
N PRO A 696 32.35 -63.85 30.80
CA PRO A 696 31.53 -64.88 31.44
C PRO A 696 32.34 -65.59 32.54
N ALA A 697 31.68 -65.94 33.65
CA ALA A 697 32.29 -66.76 34.70
C ALA A 697 32.28 -68.26 34.29
N PRO A 698 33.33 -69.03 34.63
CA PRO A 698 33.38 -70.47 34.32
C PRO A 698 32.52 -71.31 35.28
N HIS A 699 31.98 -72.42 34.77
CA HIS A 699 31.23 -73.42 35.53
C HIS A 699 32.13 -74.24 36.49
N PRO A 700 31.66 -74.62 37.69
CA PRO A 700 32.27 -75.65 38.52
C PRO A 700 31.71 -77.07 38.24
N SER A 701 32.56 -78.08 38.41
CA SER A 701 32.23 -79.52 38.33
C SER A 701 31.91 -80.12 39.71
N GLN A 702 31.18 -81.23 39.76
CA GLN A 702 31.02 -82.09 40.95
C GLN A 702 32.25 -83.04 41.09
N ALA A 703 32.47 -83.85 42.14
CA ALA A 703 31.71 -84.29 43.34
C ALA A 703 32.73 -84.61 44.50
N PRO A 704 32.50 -85.41 45.58
CA PRO A 704 31.31 -86.12 46.09
C PRO A 704 30.99 -85.91 47.62
N ALA A 705 30.14 -86.79 48.18
CA ALA A 705 29.19 -86.68 49.31
C ALA A 705 29.63 -86.67 50.81
N ALA A 706 28.73 -86.11 51.64
CA ALA A 706 28.30 -86.49 53.02
C ALA A 706 29.24 -86.27 54.24
N PRO A 707 28.73 -86.14 55.50
CA PRO A 707 27.36 -86.41 56.02
C PRO A 707 26.66 -85.29 56.85
N THR A 708 25.53 -85.66 57.46
CA THR A 708 24.43 -84.89 58.12
C THR A 708 24.66 -84.34 59.55
N GLN A 709 23.91 -83.30 59.96
CA GLN A 709 23.24 -83.20 61.28
C GLN A 709 22.08 -82.16 61.32
N SER A 710 21.28 -82.13 62.41
CA SER A 710 19.90 -81.58 62.49
C SER A 710 19.67 -80.52 63.61
N HIS A 711 18.40 -80.06 63.74
CA HIS A 711 17.78 -79.16 64.78
C HIS A 711 17.78 -77.65 64.45
N ALA A 712 16.81 -76.81 64.85
CA ALA A 712 15.40 -76.96 65.31
C ALA A 712 14.68 -75.57 65.28
N ALA A 713 13.35 -75.51 65.49
CA ALA A 713 12.54 -74.28 65.68
C ALA A 713 12.07 -74.15 67.17
N PRO A 714 11.17 -73.24 67.65
CA PRO A 714 10.43 -72.11 67.01
C PRO A 714 10.18 -70.79 67.85
N ALA A 715 9.62 -69.74 67.21
CA ALA A 715 8.64 -68.70 67.71
C ALA A 715 8.93 -67.81 68.97
N PRO A 716 8.11 -66.78 69.38
CA PRO A 716 6.89 -66.15 68.78
C PRO A 716 6.87 -64.58 68.70
N GLN A 717 5.73 -63.97 68.29
CA GLN A 717 5.44 -62.51 68.27
C GLN A 717 4.92 -61.96 69.62
N PRO A 718 4.66 -60.62 69.78
CA PRO A 718 3.28 -60.11 69.58
C PRO A 718 3.10 -58.66 69.01
N HIS A 719 1.85 -58.37 68.60
CA HIS A 719 1.23 -57.07 68.24
C HIS A 719 0.60 -56.39 69.51
N PRO A 720 0.10 -55.11 69.53
CA PRO A 720 -0.94 -54.47 68.66
C PRO A 720 -0.53 -53.03 68.19
N ALA A 721 -1.36 -52.03 67.81
CA ALA A 721 -2.82 -51.80 67.89
C ALA A 721 -3.40 -50.87 66.77
N GLN A 722 -4.45 -50.10 67.09
CA GLN A 722 -5.33 -49.25 66.24
C GLN A 722 -5.26 -47.76 66.72
N ALA A 723 -5.89 -46.73 66.14
CA ALA A 723 -7.20 -46.54 65.48
C ALA A 723 -7.26 -45.13 64.78
N SER A 724 -8.31 -44.64 64.13
CA SER A 724 -9.24 -45.11 63.08
C SER A 724 -10.27 -43.97 62.81
N LEU A 725 -10.91 -44.01 61.63
CA LEU A 725 -12.02 -43.13 61.16
C LEU A 725 -11.61 -41.67 60.78
N HIS A 726 -12.40 -40.84 60.06
CA HIS A 726 -13.75 -41.00 59.45
C HIS A 726 -13.84 -40.37 58.02
N LYS A 727 -15.02 -39.94 57.57
CA LYS A 727 -15.41 -39.21 56.32
C LYS A 727 -16.62 -38.27 56.68
N PRO A 728 -17.45 -37.61 55.81
CA PRO A 728 -17.78 -37.82 54.39
C PRO A 728 -17.81 -36.52 53.52
N ALA A 729 -18.81 -36.34 52.64
CA ALA A 729 -18.70 -35.56 51.38
C ALA A 729 -19.96 -34.77 50.94
N HIS A 730 -19.83 -34.05 49.79
CA HIS A 730 -20.83 -33.64 48.79
C HIS A 730 -21.52 -32.25 48.78
N GLN A 731 -21.76 -31.81 47.53
CA GLN A 731 -22.78 -30.90 46.95
C GLN A 731 -22.51 -29.38 46.71
N ALA A 732 -23.10 -28.91 45.60
CA ALA A 732 -23.19 -27.55 45.03
C ALA A 732 -24.68 -27.06 45.13
N PRO A 733 -25.17 -25.89 44.60
CA PRO A 733 -24.62 -24.91 43.64
C PRO A 733 -24.83 -23.40 44.02
N ALA A 734 -24.83 -22.51 43.01
CA ALA A 734 -24.90 -21.01 43.04
C ALA A 734 -26.33 -20.42 43.35
N PRO A 735 -26.67 -19.10 43.21
CA PRO A 735 -25.91 -17.88 42.78
C PRO A 735 -26.21 -16.53 43.54
N ARG A 736 -25.60 -15.42 43.06
CA ARG A 736 -25.99 -13.97 43.10
C ARG A 736 -26.34 -13.25 44.43
N ILE A 737 -25.79 -12.03 44.61
CA ILE A 737 -26.52 -10.73 44.69
C ILE A 737 -25.53 -9.54 44.73
N ASP A 738 -25.98 -8.39 44.24
CA ASP A 738 -25.27 -7.13 44.03
C ASP A 738 -25.00 -6.29 45.32
N GLN A 739 -24.00 -5.40 45.31
CA GLN A 739 -24.20 -3.92 45.31
C GLN A 739 -22.95 -3.09 45.74
N ILE A 740 -22.63 -2.10 44.88
CA ILE A 740 -22.37 -0.67 45.20
C ILE A 740 -21.39 -0.33 46.35
N HIS A 741 -20.25 0.29 46.01
CA HIS A 741 -19.91 1.65 46.49
C HIS A 741 -18.82 2.33 45.65
N ALA A 742 -19.04 3.63 45.42
CA ALA A 742 -18.09 4.64 44.95
C ALA A 742 -18.27 5.86 45.89
N PRO A 743 -17.73 7.07 45.63
CA PRO A 743 -16.47 7.44 44.95
C PRO A 743 -15.58 8.33 45.87
N LYS A 744 -14.42 8.76 45.37
CA LYS A 744 -13.98 10.16 45.46
C LYS A 744 -12.96 10.48 44.39
#